data_AF-A0A8G1QSN2-F1
#
_entry.id   AF-A0A8G1QSN2-F1
#
_cell.length_a   1.000
_cell.length_b   1.000
_cell.length_c   1.000
_cell.angle_alpha   90.00
_cell.angle_beta   90.00
_cell.angle_gamma   90.00
#
_symmetry.space_group_name_H-M   'P 1'
#
loop_
_entity.id
_entity.type
_entity.pdbx_description
1 polymer ?
#
loop_
_entity_poly.entity_id
_entity_poly.type
_entity_poly.pdbx_seq_one_letter_code
_entity_poly.pdbx_strand_id
1 'polypeptide(L)'
;MAEFSILTPNAMLGYGYKLEHFWYGVEQYSPKAIIVDSGSTDGGPYKLGLNKMTCGRDSYVRDLTPILQACFHKKIQVLIGSVGGDGSNKHVQEMFEIIREIAAHEGLSFKVATINAGFRRDLLTHRIVNNMVSPCGPVEELTVESVDRAIDLVAQMGAEPFTEALKSNPDIILGGRCYDPAPFAAFAMHHGVQPGGRSMIATMRSDSFDLTPLAPRERCTPLSVAAHTLYEKTRPDRLPGPGGVLCLDHASYEQLTEKTVRVRGAEFCPTPVYQVKLEGVEKLGYRTIFIGGIRDPILIGQIDSFLADVRAYTRNLFPQLDQSPQCQLIFHFYGRDGVMGPIEPAAVAGHELGILGEVVAPSQELSYTIANNARASILHMPYKNQVATTGNFASPLSPHETNAGTVFRFNVYHLVDLKPGEETNLFPVELRTIDSAPTAPKPVCPGLTDGDWERLAAEPLEPLASKPIPNRTCQMLDIAKIIRSKNSGPFELTFDIMFDTKEAYERVKNANVLTNSRIMSLYRLREEDIITNMFFEPALAWKCTIRRPWEQGTVGERDTLGTQQHGPLLTITVPGDEEAPFADRSHFSARDSVNYLWNTLGLPAGVPNDRLQLPGQGLGLPSSFKVAHLAQASIGLSALLAAQIYALRSGSAVPAVSVPLQHAAIEFKSERLYTLDGQPAPSPWGPIGGLHKTADGYVRVHDSFPNHRDGAKALVGCPPDADRAQLASRLVSWRSVDVEAAAFDAKLVISALRSYSEWDVLPQARAVSDFPITLRKLCDGPVGLPATMTSTKPDKCLRGLRVLELSRVIAAPLSGKMLAAHGADVLWVTSPNLPDLPTMDRDFGRGKRTIQLDLTTEADQAELDRLLVDAHVFTQGFRPGGLAQRGYSPAALAQRFQNRNIICANVSAYGPEGPWANRRGFDSLVQTCSGMNVSEAEHFGAGEAARPTPCQALDHAGGYFLAAGIQAALYKQATVGGSWQVDVSLAGVMKYLRSLGQFDGRSGFETADYQCTNDVPPQFLETRETAFGPMVAVRHSAAIDGVAVGWDFMPKPLGSDEKMWI
;
A
#
# COMPACT_ATOMS: atom_id res chain seq x y z
N MET A 1 26.99 -34.92 -11.78
CA MET A 1 26.23 -34.58 -13.01
C MET A 1 27.07 -33.60 -13.81
N ALA A 2 27.03 -33.65 -15.13
CA ALA A 2 27.86 -32.78 -15.97
C ALA A 2 27.18 -31.42 -16.17
N GLU A 3 27.88 -30.33 -15.84
CA GLU A 3 27.46 -28.97 -16.16
C GLU A 3 27.38 -28.79 -17.69
N PHE A 4 26.44 -27.97 -18.17
CA PHE A 4 26.35 -27.61 -19.58
C PHE A 4 25.80 -26.20 -19.77
N SER A 5 26.02 -25.64 -20.95
CA SER A 5 25.57 -24.30 -21.34
C SER A 5 24.46 -24.35 -22.40
N ILE A 6 23.47 -23.48 -22.25
CA ILE A 6 22.46 -23.16 -23.26
C ILE A 6 22.76 -21.76 -23.79
N LEU A 7 22.77 -21.60 -25.12
CA LEU A 7 22.88 -20.30 -25.76
C LEU A 7 21.51 -19.84 -26.24
N THR A 8 21.12 -18.63 -25.85
CA THR A 8 19.95 -17.94 -26.42
C THR A 8 20.47 -16.72 -27.18
N PRO A 9 20.34 -16.61 -28.51
CA PRO A 9 20.93 -15.51 -29.27
C PRO A 9 20.08 -14.23 -29.20
N ASN A 10 18.76 -14.39 -29.13
CA ASN A 10 17.81 -13.30 -28.99
C ASN A 10 16.61 -13.74 -28.11
N ALA A 11 15.90 -12.78 -27.52
CA ALA A 11 14.66 -13.02 -26.80
C ALA A 11 13.47 -13.37 -27.72
N MET A 12 13.54 -12.96 -28.99
CA MET A 12 12.51 -13.18 -30.00
C MET A 12 13.17 -13.43 -31.35
N LEU A 13 12.91 -14.60 -31.95
CA LEU A 13 13.42 -14.92 -33.28
C LEU A 13 12.89 -13.96 -34.35
N GLY A 14 13.78 -13.45 -35.21
CA GLY A 14 13.47 -12.49 -36.28
C GLY A 14 13.76 -11.04 -35.91
N TYR A 15 13.94 -10.69 -34.63
CA TYR A 15 14.31 -9.33 -34.23
C TYR A 15 15.78 -8.98 -34.54
N GLY A 16 16.62 -9.97 -34.79
CA GLY A 16 18.04 -9.78 -35.13
C GLY A 16 18.96 -9.75 -33.93
N TYR A 17 20.18 -10.27 -34.14
CA TYR A 17 21.26 -10.26 -33.17
C TYR A 17 22.60 -10.05 -33.89
N LYS A 18 23.63 -9.62 -33.15
CA LYS A 18 24.96 -9.42 -33.71
C LYS A 18 25.63 -10.77 -33.98
N LEU A 19 25.96 -11.02 -35.24
CA LEU A 19 26.54 -12.29 -35.69
C LEU A 19 27.88 -12.61 -35.00
N GLU A 20 28.72 -11.60 -34.79
CA GLU A 20 30.01 -11.75 -34.11
C GLU A 20 29.85 -12.19 -32.65
N HIS A 21 28.85 -11.68 -31.93
CA HIS A 21 28.56 -12.08 -30.54
C HIS A 21 27.97 -13.49 -30.46
N PHE A 22 27.17 -13.89 -31.47
CA PHE A 22 26.65 -15.24 -31.56
C PHE A 22 27.79 -16.26 -31.71
N TRP A 23 28.69 -16.05 -32.67
CA TRP A 23 29.84 -16.94 -32.86
C TRP A 23 30.80 -16.90 -31.68
N TYR A 24 30.98 -15.74 -31.04
CA TYR A 24 31.73 -15.63 -29.79
C TYR A 24 31.14 -16.54 -28.71
N GLY A 25 29.81 -16.49 -28.52
CA GLY A 25 29.11 -17.35 -27.57
C GLY A 25 29.24 -18.84 -27.89
N VAL A 26 29.14 -19.20 -29.17
CA VAL A 26 29.27 -20.59 -29.64
C VAL A 26 30.68 -21.13 -29.39
N GLU A 27 31.71 -20.36 -29.75
CA GLU A 27 33.11 -20.80 -29.65
C GLU A 27 33.62 -20.77 -28.20
N GLN A 28 33.29 -19.72 -27.43
CA GLN A 28 33.75 -19.57 -26.05
C GLN A 28 33.14 -20.60 -25.11
N TYR A 29 31.83 -20.86 -25.24
CA TYR A 29 31.08 -21.63 -24.25
C TYR A 29 30.69 -23.02 -24.72
N SER A 30 30.89 -23.35 -26.01
CA SER A 30 30.56 -24.66 -26.59
C SER A 30 29.18 -25.18 -26.13
N PRO A 31 28.10 -24.41 -26.36
CA PRO A 31 26.79 -24.70 -25.78
C PRO A 31 26.25 -26.04 -26.32
N LYS A 32 25.53 -26.80 -25.48
CA LYS A 32 24.89 -28.04 -25.91
C LYS A 32 23.61 -27.81 -26.71
N ALA A 33 22.94 -26.69 -26.44
CA ALA A 33 21.76 -26.30 -27.17
C ALA A 33 21.71 -24.79 -27.43
N ILE A 34 21.09 -24.45 -28.55
CA ILE A 34 20.56 -23.13 -28.83
C ILE A 34 19.06 -23.18 -28.60
N ILE A 35 18.57 -22.44 -27.62
CA ILE A 35 17.13 -22.40 -27.32
C ILE A 35 16.65 -20.97 -27.53
N VAL A 36 15.59 -20.79 -28.32
CA VAL A 36 15.05 -19.47 -28.63
C VAL A 36 13.53 -19.54 -28.66
N ASP A 37 12.88 -18.50 -28.16
CA ASP A 37 11.45 -18.33 -28.33
C ASP A 37 11.17 -17.48 -29.57
N SER A 38 10.13 -17.82 -30.30
CA SER A 38 9.69 -17.10 -31.50
C SER A 38 8.40 -16.31 -31.26
N GLY A 39 8.00 -16.11 -30.00
CA GLY A 39 7.14 -15.02 -29.57
C GLY A 39 5.90 -15.43 -28.78
N SER A 40 4.96 -14.49 -28.71
CA SER A 40 3.70 -14.65 -27.99
C SER A 40 2.56 -13.95 -28.71
N THR A 41 1.35 -14.16 -28.19
CA THR A 41 0.12 -13.45 -28.57
C THR A 41 0.05 -12.00 -28.07
N ASP A 42 1.11 -11.49 -27.44
CA ASP A 42 1.16 -10.11 -26.92
C ASP A 42 1.21 -9.04 -28.01
N GLY A 43 1.32 -9.42 -29.29
CA GLY A 43 1.09 -8.51 -30.41
C GLY A 43 -0.39 -8.19 -30.67
N GLY A 44 -1.30 -8.83 -29.93
CA GLY A 44 -2.75 -8.75 -30.15
C GLY A 44 -3.27 -9.84 -31.10
N PRO A 45 -4.59 -9.88 -31.36
CA PRO A 45 -5.28 -11.01 -31.98
C PRO A 45 -5.03 -11.14 -33.50
N TYR A 46 -4.40 -10.14 -34.11
CA TYR A 46 -4.31 -10.00 -35.57
C TYR A 46 -3.47 -11.09 -36.24
N LYS A 47 -2.33 -11.45 -35.64
CA LYS A 47 -1.38 -12.41 -36.22
C LYS A 47 -1.95 -13.82 -36.23
N LEU A 48 -2.53 -14.25 -35.12
CA LEU A 48 -3.23 -15.52 -35.00
C LEU A 48 -4.44 -15.59 -35.95
N GLY A 49 -5.20 -14.50 -36.04
CA GLY A 49 -6.39 -14.43 -36.90
C GLY A 49 -6.09 -14.55 -38.39
N LEU A 50 -4.92 -14.07 -38.84
CA LEU A 50 -4.44 -14.22 -40.21
C LEU A 50 -3.53 -15.43 -40.41
N ASN A 51 -3.11 -16.11 -39.35
CA ASN A 51 -2.04 -17.12 -39.40
C ASN A 51 -0.78 -16.58 -40.08
N LYS A 52 -0.38 -15.35 -39.71
CA LYS A 52 0.77 -14.66 -40.27
C LYS A 52 1.88 -14.58 -39.22
N MET A 53 3.10 -14.89 -39.64
CA MET A 53 4.30 -14.74 -38.81
C MET A 53 4.43 -13.31 -38.24
N THR A 54 4.96 -13.20 -37.03
CA THR A 54 5.18 -11.90 -36.37
C THR A 54 6.13 -11.02 -37.18
N CYS A 55 7.31 -11.56 -37.53
CA CYS A 55 8.33 -10.87 -38.32
C CYS A 55 8.17 -11.14 -39.83
N GLY A 56 8.85 -10.35 -40.66
CA GLY A 56 8.98 -10.65 -42.09
C GLY A 56 9.80 -11.92 -42.32
N ARG A 57 9.51 -12.66 -43.39
CA ARG A 57 10.19 -13.93 -43.72
C ARG A 57 11.72 -13.77 -43.77
N ASP A 58 12.21 -12.73 -44.44
CA ASP A 58 13.65 -12.47 -44.57
C ASP A 58 14.34 -12.25 -43.22
N SER A 59 13.62 -11.75 -42.21
CA SER A 59 14.15 -11.59 -40.86
C SER A 59 14.37 -12.94 -40.17
N TYR A 60 13.48 -13.91 -40.39
CA TYR A 60 13.68 -15.29 -39.92
C TYR A 60 14.83 -15.97 -40.64
N VAL A 61 14.94 -15.80 -41.97
CA VAL A 61 16.06 -16.35 -42.74
C VAL A 61 17.39 -15.83 -42.23
N ARG A 62 17.52 -14.51 -42.06
CA ARG A 62 18.73 -13.87 -41.53
C ARG A 62 19.16 -14.44 -40.17
N ASP A 63 18.22 -14.64 -39.27
CA ASP A 63 18.51 -15.09 -37.90
C ASP A 63 18.72 -16.61 -37.81
N LEU A 64 18.03 -17.41 -38.63
CA LEU A 64 18.12 -18.87 -38.60
C LEU A 64 19.38 -19.41 -39.28
N THR A 65 19.83 -18.80 -40.38
CA THR A 65 21.00 -19.29 -41.14
C THR A 65 22.22 -19.58 -40.24
N PRO A 66 22.72 -18.64 -39.42
CA PRO A 66 23.83 -18.92 -38.51
C PRO A 66 23.52 -19.93 -37.41
N ILE A 67 22.27 -20.01 -36.91
CA ILE A 67 21.86 -21.04 -35.93
C ILE A 67 21.94 -22.44 -36.54
N LEU A 68 21.45 -22.60 -37.77
CA LEU A 68 21.47 -23.87 -38.50
C LEU A 68 22.89 -24.29 -38.87
N GLN A 69 23.74 -23.35 -39.27
CA GLN A 69 25.16 -23.60 -39.52
C GLN A 69 25.86 -24.08 -38.23
N ALA A 70 25.63 -23.43 -37.09
CA ALA A 70 26.16 -23.87 -35.80
C ALA A 70 25.65 -25.26 -35.40
N CYS A 71 24.35 -25.52 -35.60
CA CYS A 71 23.73 -26.82 -35.36
C CYS A 71 24.44 -27.94 -36.16
N PHE A 72 24.61 -27.74 -37.46
CA PHE A 72 25.19 -28.74 -38.35
C PHE A 72 26.68 -29.00 -38.07
N HIS A 73 27.47 -27.92 -37.96
CA HIS A 73 28.93 -28.00 -37.87
C HIS A 73 29.45 -28.28 -36.46
N LYS A 74 28.81 -27.72 -35.44
CA LYS A 74 29.23 -27.85 -34.03
C LYS A 74 28.42 -28.89 -33.25
N LYS A 75 27.43 -29.53 -33.89
CA LYS A 75 26.55 -30.56 -33.29
C LYS A 75 25.79 -30.05 -32.06
N ILE A 76 25.27 -28.83 -32.18
CA ILE A 76 24.49 -28.14 -31.15
C ILE A 76 23.00 -28.36 -31.44
N GLN A 77 22.21 -28.82 -30.47
CA GLN A 77 20.76 -29.01 -30.67
C GLN A 77 20.04 -27.65 -30.71
N VAL A 78 19.01 -27.51 -31.53
CA VAL A 78 18.24 -26.26 -31.63
C VAL A 78 16.81 -26.50 -31.19
N LEU A 79 16.30 -25.74 -30.22
CA LEU A 79 14.90 -25.79 -29.78
C LEU A 79 14.28 -24.41 -29.99
N ILE A 80 13.17 -24.37 -30.72
CA ILE A 80 12.42 -23.14 -30.99
C ILE A 80 11.02 -23.28 -30.41
N GLY A 81 10.69 -22.44 -29.43
CA GLY A 81 9.35 -22.32 -28.86
C GLY A 81 8.47 -21.34 -29.62
N SER A 82 7.14 -21.51 -29.53
CA SER A 82 6.11 -20.61 -30.09
C SER A 82 6.46 -20.11 -31.50
N VAL A 83 6.83 -21.03 -32.39
CA VAL A 83 7.28 -20.70 -33.76
C VAL A 83 6.33 -19.73 -34.47
N GLY A 84 6.90 -18.68 -35.06
CA GLY A 84 6.16 -17.66 -35.79
C GLY A 84 5.41 -16.63 -34.95
N GLY A 85 5.45 -16.71 -33.62
CA GLY A 85 4.80 -15.78 -32.69
C GLY A 85 3.73 -16.49 -31.89
N ASP A 86 2.58 -16.71 -32.51
CA ASP A 86 1.43 -17.31 -31.83
C ASP A 86 1.47 -18.85 -31.82
N GLY A 87 2.41 -19.46 -32.55
CA GLY A 87 2.65 -20.90 -32.48
C GLY A 87 1.53 -21.80 -33.01
N SER A 88 0.74 -21.36 -33.99
CA SER A 88 -0.25 -22.23 -34.66
C SER A 88 0.42 -23.32 -35.50
N ASN A 89 -0.32 -24.37 -35.86
CA ASN A 89 0.20 -25.44 -36.71
C ASN A 89 0.70 -24.93 -38.08
N LYS A 90 0.10 -23.85 -38.60
CA LYS A 90 0.57 -23.21 -39.85
C LYS A 90 1.90 -22.51 -39.66
N HIS A 91 2.12 -21.87 -38.51
CA HIS A 91 3.42 -21.27 -38.21
C HIS A 91 4.51 -22.33 -38.07
N VAL A 92 4.20 -23.49 -37.47
CA VAL A 92 5.14 -24.64 -37.39
C VAL A 92 5.53 -25.10 -38.80
N GLN A 93 4.56 -25.26 -39.69
CA GLN A 93 4.83 -25.65 -41.07
C GLN A 93 5.64 -24.59 -41.82
N GLU A 94 5.28 -23.31 -41.73
CA GLU A 94 6.01 -22.22 -42.40
C GLU A 94 7.46 -22.13 -41.91
N MET A 95 7.69 -22.28 -40.61
CA MET A 95 9.03 -22.31 -40.03
C MET A 95 9.85 -23.51 -40.54
N PHE A 96 9.23 -24.69 -40.63
CA PHE A 96 9.85 -25.87 -41.21
C PHE A 96 10.26 -25.62 -42.68
N GLU A 97 9.40 -24.98 -43.48
CA GLU A 97 9.72 -24.63 -44.87
C GLU A 97 10.89 -23.64 -44.97
N ILE A 98 10.95 -22.62 -44.10
CA ILE A 98 12.11 -21.71 -44.03
C ILE A 98 13.40 -22.48 -43.76
N ILE A 99 13.38 -23.40 -42.79
CA ILE A 99 14.57 -24.22 -42.47
C ILE A 99 14.93 -25.14 -43.63
N ARG A 100 13.95 -25.75 -44.31
CA ARG A 100 14.17 -26.61 -45.49
C ARG A 100 14.82 -25.84 -46.63
N GLU A 101 14.38 -24.62 -46.90
CA GLU A 101 14.96 -23.75 -47.93
C GLU A 101 16.39 -23.33 -47.59
N ILE A 102 16.65 -22.92 -46.35
CA ILE A 102 18.01 -22.58 -45.90
C ILE A 102 18.91 -23.81 -46.01
N ALA A 103 18.45 -24.97 -45.55
CA ALA A 103 19.20 -26.22 -45.61
C ALA A 103 19.55 -26.61 -47.06
N ALA A 104 18.62 -26.45 -48.00
CA ALA A 104 18.85 -26.70 -49.41
C ALA A 104 19.85 -25.70 -50.03
N HIS A 105 19.80 -24.42 -49.63
CA HIS A 105 20.74 -23.39 -50.09
C HIS A 105 22.15 -23.60 -49.55
N GLU A 106 22.26 -23.94 -48.26
CA GLU A 106 23.54 -24.06 -47.53
C GLU A 106 24.16 -25.47 -47.60
N GLY A 107 23.46 -26.45 -48.17
CA GLY A 107 23.96 -27.83 -48.26
C GLY A 107 23.93 -28.59 -46.93
N LEU A 108 22.96 -28.32 -46.06
CA LEU A 108 22.86 -28.86 -44.70
C LEU A 108 21.78 -29.95 -44.62
N SER A 109 21.99 -30.96 -43.77
CA SER A 109 20.99 -32.00 -43.50
C SER A 109 20.68 -32.09 -42.01
N PHE A 110 19.40 -32.28 -41.68
CA PHE A 110 18.91 -32.25 -40.30
C PHE A 110 17.82 -33.29 -40.05
N LYS A 111 17.81 -33.84 -38.83
CA LYS A 111 16.65 -34.50 -38.23
C LYS A 111 15.83 -33.46 -37.45
N VAL A 112 14.61 -33.22 -37.87
CA VAL A 112 13.73 -32.20 -37.28
C VAL A 112 12.53 -32.87 -36.61
N ALA A 113 12.26 -32.50 -35.36
CA ALA A 113 11.02 -32.83 -34.67
C ALA A 113 10.09 -31.61 -34.67
N THR A 114 8.84 -31.78 -35.07
CA THR A 114 7.81 -30.71 -34.99
C THR A 114 6.74 -31.08 -33.97
N ILE A 115 6.33 -30.14 -33.14
CA ILE A 115 5.29 -30.30 -32.11
C ILE A 115 4.15 -29.33 -32.41
N ASN A 116 2.99 -29.87 -32.78
CA ASN A 116 1.81 -29.07 -33.10
C ASN A 116 1.06 -28.65 -31.83
N ALA A 117 0.49 -27.44 -31.83
CA ALA A 117 -0.21 -26.86 -30.69
C ALA A 117 -1.71 -26.59 -30.94
N GLY A 118 -2.22 -26.92 -32.12
CA GLY A 118 -3.63 -26.75 -32.47
C GLY A 118 -4.53 -27.63 -31.61
N PHE A 119 -5.54 -27.03 -30.99
CA PHE A 119 -6.48 -27.74 -30.11
C PHE A 119 -7.76 -28.13 -30.85
N ARG A 120 -8.25 -29.36 -30.67
CA ARG A 120 -9.42 -29.83 -31.41
C ARG A 120 -10.72 -29.24 -30.85
N ARG A 121 -11.57 -28.73 -31.74
CA ARG A 121 -12.86 -28.10 -31.41
C ARG A 121 -13.86 -29.07 -30.79
N ASP A 122 -13.91 -30.31 -31.30
CA ASP A 122 -14.80 -31.35 -30.79
C ASP A 122 -14.46 -31.73 -29.35
N LEU A 123 -13.16 -31.86 -29.05
CA LEU A 123 -12.66 -32.11 -27.71
C LEU A 123 -12.95 -30.92 -26.79
N LEU A 124 -12.71 -29.68 -27.24
CA LEU A 124 -12.99 -28.48 -26.45
C LEU A 124 -14.48 -28.36 -26.12
N THR A 125 -15.35 -28.57 -27.11
CA THR A 125 -16.81 -28.57 -26.93
C THR A 125 -17.23 -29.60 -25.89
N HIS A 126 -16.67 -30.81 -25.97
CA HIS A 126 -16.91 -31.85 -24.97
C HIS A 126 -16.42 -31.41 -23.57
N ARG A 127 -15.25 -30.76 -23.45
CA ARG A 127 -14.72 -30.28 -22.16
C ARG A 127 -15.56 -29.16 -21.56
N ILE A 128 -16.09 -28.26 -22.36
CA ILE A 128 -17.03 -27.21 -21.91
C ILE A 128 -18.28 -27.86 -21.30
N VAL A 129 -18.91 -28.80 -22.01
CA VAL A 129 -20.12 -29.51 -21.54
C VAL A 129 -19.88 -30.29 -20.24
N ASN A 130 -18.63 -30.72 -20.00
CA ASN A 130 -18.26 -31.45 -18.79
C ASN A 130 -17.62 -30.57 -17.69
N ASN A 131 -17.70 -29.23 -17.80
CA ASN A 131 -17.13 -28.28 -16.84
C ASN A 131 -15.62 -28.48 -16.58
N MET A 132 -14.86 -28.78 -17.64
CA MET A 132 -13.41 -29.00 -17.59
C MET A 132 -12.63 -27.81 -18.19
N VAL A 133 -13.26 -26.65 -18.26
CA VAL A 133 -12.70 -25.40 -18.78
C VAL A 133 -13.02 -24.30 -17.79
N SER A 134 -12.08 -23.40 -17.55
CA SER A 134 -12.26 -22.25 -16.67
C SER A 134 -11.63 -20.97 -17.24
N PRO A 135 -12.11 -19.78 -16.85
CA PRO A 135 -11.52 -18.50 -17.26
C PRO A 135 -10.04 -18.37 -16.89
N CYS A 136 -9.22 -17.83 -17.79
CA CYS A 136 -7.82 -17.47 -17.50
C CYS A 136 -7.71 -15.96 -17.24
N GLY A 137 -7.93 -15.53 -16.00
CA GLY A 137 -7.98 -14.11 -15.65
C GLY A 137 -9.39 -13.52 -15.80
N PRO A 138 -9.53 -12.21 -16.08
CA PRO A 138 -10.82 -11.50 -16.00
C PRO A 138 -11.69 -11.66 -17.27
N VAL A 139 -11.90 -12.89 -17.73
CA VAL A 139 -12.74 -13.22 -18.91
C VAL A 139 -14.03 -13.94 -18.51
N GLU A 140 -15.05 -13.90 -19.39
CA GLU A 140 -16.31 -14.63 -19.20
C GLU A 140 -16.13 -16.14 -19.41
N GLU A 141 -17.10 -16.94 -18.97
CA GLU A 141 -17.11 -18.39 -19.20
C GLU A 141 -17.14 -18.75 -20.69
N LEU A 142 -16.39 -19.79 -21.07
CA LEU A 142 -16.31 -20.21 -22.47
C LEU A 142 -17.59 -20.93 -22.91
N THR A 143 -18.19 -20.47 -24.01
CA THR A 143 -19.36 -21.09 -24.63
C THR A 143 -19.01 -21.88 -25.89
N VAL A 144 -19.86 -22.84 -26.25
CA VAL A 144 -19.69 -23.66 -27.47
C VAL A 144 -19.76 -22.77 -28.72
N GLU A 145 -20.67 -21.79 -28.72
CA GLU A 145 -20.81 -20.84 -29.83
C GLU A 145 -19.54 -20.00 -30.02
N SER A 146 -18.82 -19.68 -28.95
CA SER A 146 -17.54 -18.98 -29.03
C SER A 146 -16.45 -19.86 -29.66
N VAL A 147 -16.45 -21.17 -29.38
CA VAL A 147 -15.52 -22.12 -30.03
C VAL A 147 -15.80 -22.22 -31.53
N ASP A 148 -17.06 -22.19 -31.95
CA ASP A 148 -17.44 -22.25 -33.36
C ASP A 148 -16.98 -21.01 -34.14
N ARG A 149 -17.04 -19.83 -33.50
CA ARG A 149 -16.60 -18.56 -34.12
C ARG A 149 -15.07 -18.36 -34.14
N ALA A 150 -14.32 -19.11 -33.32
CA ALA A 150 -12.87 -19.03 -33.33
C ALA A 150 -12.32 -19.41 -34.72
N ILE A 151 -11.30 -18.69 -35.20
CA ILE A 151 -10.63 -19.00 -36.48
C ILE A 151 -9.61 -20.10 -36.27
N ASP A 152 -8.81 -19.95 -35.23
CA ASP A 152 -7.77 -20.88 -34.82
C ASP A 152 -7.80 -21.02 -33.29
N LEU A 153 -7.34 -22.18 -32.81
CA LEU A 153 -7.29 -22.52 -31.38
C LEU A 153 -5.93 -23.13 -31.10
N VAL A 154 -5.14 -22.46 -30.28
CA VAL A 154 -3.83 -22.95 -29.86
C VAL A 154 -3.82 -23.22 -28.36
N ALA A 155 -3.14 -24.27 -27.95
CA ALA A 155 -2.94 -24.63 -26.55
C ALA A 155 -1.47 -24.44 -26.17
N GLN A 156 -1.23 -23.72 -25.07
CA GLN A 156 0.10 -23.48 -24.56
C GLN A 156 0.64 -24.73 -23.86
N MET A 157 1.52 -25.45 -24.55
CA MET A 157 2.12 -26.68 -24.04
C MET A 157 3.18 -26.44 -22.96
N GLY A 158 3.35 -27.43 -22.07
CA GLY A 158 4.41 -27.50 -21.08
C GLY A 158 5.70 -28.13 -21.60
N ALA A 159 6.56 -28.59 -20.70
CA ALA A 159 7.87 -29.16 -21.03
C ALA A 159 7.78 -30.60 -21.57
N GLU A 160 6.67 -31.29 -21.29
CA GLU A 160 6.49 -32.72 -21.53
C GLU A 160 6.60 -33.09 -23.03
N PRO A 161 5.95 -32.36 -23.98
CA PRO A 161 6.10 -32.65 -25.41
C PRO A 161 7.54 -32.48 -25.92
N PHE A 162 8.27 -31.48 -25.39
CA PHE A 162 9.68 -31.29 -25.74
C PHE A 162 10.54 -32.42 -25.19
N THR A 163 10.28 -32.89 -23.97
CA THR A 163 10.97 -34.07 -23.39
C THR A 163 10.70 -35.33 -24.20
N GLU A 164 9.47 -35.51 -24.70
CA GLU A 164 9.14 -36.61 -25.61
C GLU A 164 9.93 -36.50 -26.92
N ALA A 165 9.96 -35.31 -27.54
CA ALA A 165 10.70 -35.09 -28.79
C ALA A 165 12.20 -35.37 -28.65
N LEU A 166 12.80 -34.98 -27.51
CA LEU A 166 14.22 -35.21 -27.21
C LEU A 166 14.60 -36.70 -27.15
N LYS A 167 13.66 -37.62 -26.84
CA LYS A 167 13.95 -39.08 -26.81
C LYS A 167 14.41 -39.62 -28.17
N SER A 168 13.98 -38.97 -29.25
CA SER A 168 14.37 -39.35 -30.60
C SER A 168 15.72 -38.77 -31.04
N ASN A 169 16.37 -37.96 -30.20
CA ASN A 169 17.62 -37.24 -30.48
C ASN A 169 17.59 -36.46 -31.83
N PRO A 170 16.66 -35.51 -32.01
CA PRO A 170 16.63 -34.65 -33.20
C PRO A 170 17.72 -33.58 -33.13
N ASP A 171 18.13 -33.06 -34.29
CA ASP A 171 19.02 -31.90 -34.39
C ASP A 171 18.25 -30.61 -34.05
N ILE A 172 16.98 -30.52 -34.48
CA ILE A 172 16.12 -29.35 -34.35
C ILE A 172 14.74 -29.76 -33.81
N ILE A 173 14.20 -29.00 -32.85
CA ILE A 173 12.82 -29.12 -32.37
C ILE A 173 12.07 -27.81 -32.64
N LEU A 174 10.96 -27.89 -33.36
CA LEU A 174 10.04 -26.77 -33.61
C LEU A 174 8.75 -26.98 -32.84
N GLY A 175 8.57 -26.23 -31.75
CA GLY A 175 7.35 -26.24 -30.98
C GLY A 175 6.39 -25.14 -31.42
N GLY A 176 5.11 -25.50 -31.56
CA GLY A 176 4.01 -24.54 -31.61
C GLY A 176 3.88 -23.76 -30.30
N ARG A 177 2.67 -23.26 -30.00
CA ARG A 177 2.42 -22.44 -28.82
C ARG A 177 2.86 -23.15 -27.53
N CYS A 178 3.83 -22.56 -26.81
CA CYS A 178 4.36 -23.14 -25.59
C CYS A 178 4.57 -22.09 -24.50
N TYR A 179 4.75 -22.56 -23.27
CA TYR A 179 5.21 -21.71 -22.17
C TYR A 179 6.71 -21.44 -22.37
N ASP A 180 7.17 -20.17 -22.31
CA ASP A 180 8.55 -19.81 -22.68
C ASP A 180 9.64 -20.64 -21.98
N PRO A 181 9.51 -21.00 -20.68
CA PRO A 181 10.49 -21.85 -20.00
C PRO A 181 10.45 -23.33 -20.43
N ALA A 182 9.40 -23.79 -21.12
CA ALA A 182 9.19 -25.20 -21.41
C ALA A 182 10.33 -25.85 -22.22
N PRO A 183 10.86 -25.25 -23.32
CA PRO A 183 11.98 -25.83 -24.04
C PRO A 183 13.25 -25.92 -23.18
N PHE A 184 13.51 -24.90 -22.35
CA PHE A 184 14.64 -24.89 -21.42
C PHE A 184 14.49 -25.98 -20.35
N ALA A 185 13.30 -26.09 -19.76
CA ALA A 185 12.97 -27.08 -18.75
C ALA A 185 13.11 -28.49 -19.27
N ALA A 186 12.54 -28.77 -20.45
CA ALA A 186 12.63 -30.06 -21.09
C ALA A 186 14.08 -30.46 -21.37
N PHE A 187 14.88 -29.54 -21.91
CA PHE A 187 16.28 -29.79 -22.21
C PHE A 187 17.11 -30.05 -20.94
N ALA A 188 16.86 -29.26 -19.89
CA ALA A 188 17.55 -29.40 -18.62
C ALA A 188 17.18 -30.71 -17.91
N MET A 189 15.89 -31.05 -17.84
CA MET A 189 15.41 -32.31 -17.27
C MET A 189 15.97 -33.53 -18.01
N HIS A 190 16.03 -33.48 -19.35
CA HIS A 190 16.63 -34.54 -20.17
C HIS A 190 18.12 -34.79 -19.83
N HIS A 191 18.82 -33.76 -19.37
CA HIS A 191 20.24 -33.82 -18.98
C HIS A 191 20.46 -33.89 -17.45
N GLY A 192 19.40 -33.98 -16.65
CA GLY A 192 19.46 -34.10 -15.19
C GLY A 192 19.70 -32.79 -14.43
N VAL A 193 19.25 -31.65 -14.96
CA VAL A 193 19.54 -30.29 -14.45
C VAL A 193 18.26 -29.43 -14.48
N GLN A 194 18.16 -28.35 -13.67
CA GLN A 194 16.97 -27.45 -13.65
C GLN A 194 17.21 -26.14 -14.43
N PRO A 195 16.24 -25.59 -15.21
CA PRO A 195 16.39 -24.58 -16.30
C PRO A 195 16.38 -23.05 -15.96
N GLY A 196 16.87 -22.20 -16.89
CA GLY A 196 16.61 -20.73 -16.98
C GLY A 196 17.32 -19.95 -18.14
N GLY A 197 16.70 -18.88 -18.70
CA GLY A 197 17.39 -17.68 -19.28
C GLY A 197 17.41 -17.35 -20.82
N ARG A 198 17.08 -16.09 -21.21
CA ARG A 198 17.10 -15.46 -22.57
C ARG A 198 18.48 -14.85 -22.96
N SER A 199 18.70 -14.39 -24.21
CA SER A 199 19.87 -13.65 -24.81
C SER A 199 21.27 -13.79 -24.20
N MET A 200 21.62 -14.97 -23.72
CA MET A 200 22.75 -15.17 -22.80
C MET A 200 23.21 -16.62 -22.88
N ILE A 201 24.33 -16.88 -22.23
CA ILE A 201 24.70 -18.23 -21.81
C ILE A 201 24.10 -18.48 -20.45
N ALA A 202 23.30 -19.54 -20.36
CA ALA A 202 22.86 -20.11 -19.10
C ALA A 202 23.67 -21.38 -18.80
N THR A 203 24.47 -21.35 -17.74
CA THR A 203 25.21 -22.54 -17.26
C THR A 203 24.40 -23.22 -16.18
N MET A 204 23.97 -24.44 -16.48
CA MET A 204 22.94 -25.16 -15.72
C MET A 204 23.57 -26.06 -14.64
N ARG A 205 23.01 -26.05 -13.41
CA ARG A 205 23.41 -26.90 -12.28
C ARG A 205 22.20 -27.50 -11.55
N SER A 206 22.46 -28.44 -10.64
CA SER A 206 21.42 -29.22 -9.98
C SER A 206 20.43 -28.38 -9.15
N ASP A 207 20.89 -27.28 -8.55
CA ASP A 207 20.12 -26.41 -7.65
C ASP A 207 20.11 -24.93 -8.07
N SER A 208 20.73 -24.62 -9.21
CA SER A 208 21.05 -23.24 -9.59
C SER A 208 21.41 -23.11 -11.06
N PHE A 209 21.37 -21.88 -11.58
CA PHE A 209 21.90 -21.58 -12.91
C PHE A 209 22.61 -20.23 -12.90
N ASP A 210 23.63 -20.11 -13.76
CA ASP A 210 24.39 -18.87 -13.93
C ASP A 210 24.04 -18.24 -15.28
N LEU A 211 23.79 -16.94 -15.27
CA LEU A 211 23.47 -16.16 -16.45
C LEU A 211 24.62 -15.23 -16.80
N THR A 212 25.11 -15.32 -18.05
CA THR A 212 26.20 -14.49 -18.58
C THR A 212 25.84 -13.93 -19.96
N PRO A 213 25.93 -12.61 -20.20
CA PRO A 213 25.57 -12.02 -21.49
C PRO A 213 26.58 -12.37 -22.58
N LEU A 214 26.09 -12.47 -23.83
CA LEU A 214 26.91 -12.83 -24.99
C LEU A 214 27.91 -11.73 -25.37
N ALA A 215 27.53 -10.47 -25.26
CA ALA A 215 28.40 -9.35 -25.60
C ALA A 215 29.56 -9.24 -24.58
N PRO A 216 30.83 -9.15 -25.01
CA PRO A 216 31.98 -9.01 -24.12
C PRO A 216 31.87 -7.82 -23.15
N ARG A 217 31.38 -6.67 -23.62
CA ARG A 217 31.24 -5.41 -22.87
C ARG A 217 30.00 -5.30 -21.95
N GLU A 218 29.04 -6.22 -22.02
CA GLU A 218 27.80 -6.18 -21.22
C GLU A 218 27.93 -6.99 -19.92
N ARG A 219 27.04 -6.74 -18.95
CA ARG A 219 27.01 -7.49 -17.68
C ARG A 219 25.59 -7.78 -17.21
N CYS A 220 25.39 -8.92 -16.55
CA CYS A 220 24.23 -9.16 -15.70
C CYS A 220 24.49 -8.65 -14.28
N THR A 221 23.52 -7.94 -13.72
CA THR A 221 23.47 -7.60 -12.30
C THR A 221 22.29 -8.31 -11.62
N PRO A 222 22.34 -8.57 -10.30
CA PRO A 222 21.22 -9.13 -9.55
C PRO A 222 19.88 -8.43 -9.87
N LEU A 223 19.90 -7.10 -9.89
CA LEU A 223 18.73 -6.29 -10.23
C LEU A 223 18.23 -6.55 -11.65
N SER A 224 19.11 -6.59 -12.65
CA SER A 224 18.72 -6.81 -14.05
C SER A 224 18.12 -8.21 -14.26
N VAL A 225 18.64 -9.22 -13.55
CA VAL A 225 18.14 -10.60 -13.65
C VAL A 225 16.81 -10.72 -12.91
N ALA A 226 16.70 -10.14 -11.72
CA ALA A 226 15.45 -10.11 -10.97
C ALA A 226 14.35 -9.30 -11.71
N ALA A 227 14.71 -8.23 -12.45
CA ALA A 227 13.77 -7.44 -13.26
C ALA A 227 12.97 -8.25 -14.27
N HIS A 228 13.52 -9.37 -14.74
CA HIS A 228 12.87 -10.26 -15.69
C HIS A 228 11.71 -11.04 -15.06
N THR A 229 11.68 -11.26 -13.74
CA THR A 229 10.53 -11.94 -13.09
C THR A 229 9.29 -11.06 -12.99
N LEU A 230 9.46 -9.74 -13.09
CA LEU A 230 8.35 -8.79 -13.18
C LEU A 230 7.75 -8.71 -14.59
N TYR A 231 8.52 -9.07 -15.62
CA TYR A 231 8.20 -8.77 -17.01
C TYR A 231 6.99 -9.60 -17.50
N GLU A 232 5.90 -8.91 -17.85
CA GLU A 232 4.67 -9.52 -18.38
C GLU A 232 4.00 -10.54 -17.46
N LYS A 233 4.12 -10.35 -16.13
CA LYS A 233 3.52 -11.21 -15.12
C LYS A 233 2.50 -10.46 -14.27
N THR A 234 1.43 -11.14 -13.86
CA THR A 234 0.42 -10.58 -12.94
C THR A 234 1.04 -10.37 -11.57
N ARG A 235 1.82 -11.37 -11.15
CA ARG A 235 2.56 -11.43 -9.89
C ARG A 235 4.00 -11.86 -10.13
N PRO A 236 4.98 -11.25 -9.45
CA PRO A 236 6.39 -11.59 -9.67
C PRO A 236 6.87 -12.76 -8.80
N ASP A 237 6.11 -13.13 -7.77
CA ASP A 237 6.42 -14.15 -6.77
C ASP A 237 5.79 -15.52 -7.08
N ARG A 238 4.80 -15.55 -7.99
CA ARG A 238 4.12 -16.76 -8.47
C ARG A 238 3.97 -16.69 -9.98
N LEU A 239 4.64 -17.60 -10.70
CA LEU A 239 4.57 -17.67 -12.15
C LEU A 239 3.80 -18.93 -12.58
N PRO A 240 2.48 -18.84 -12.79
CA PRO A 240 1.69 -19.98 -13.23
C PRO A 240 2.08 -20.39 -14.66
N GLY A 241 2.11 -21.70 -14.90
CA GLY A 241 2.33 -22.29 -16.21
C GLY A 241 1.66 -23.68 -16.30
N PRO A 242 1.82 -24.38 -17.43
CA PRO A 242 1.28 -25.72 -17.57
C PRO A 242 1.75 -26.66 -16.45
N GLY A 243 0.80 -27.33 -15.80
CA GLY A 243 1.05 -28.32 -14.74
C GLY A 243 1.43 -27.79 -13.36
N GLY A 244 1.58 -26.48 -13.16
CA GLY A 244 2.01 -25.95 -11.86
C GLY A 244 2.32 -24.46 -11.81
N VAL A 245 2.82 -24.02 -10.67
CA VAL A 245 3.22 -22.64 -10.42
C VAL A 245 4.69 -22.62 -9.98
N LEU A 246 5.51 -21.78 -10.61
CA LEU A 246 6.86 -21.52 -10.14
C LEU A 246 6.81 -20.45 -9.03
N CYS A 247 7.14 -20.85 -7.80
CA CYS A 247 7.18 -20.02 -6.61
C CYS A 247 8.59 -19.46 -6.39
N LEU A 248 8.67 -18.14 -6.13
CA LEU A 248 9.92 -17.40 -6.05
C LEU A 248 10.15 -16.72 -4.68
N ASP A 249 9.45 -17.16 -3.63
CA ASP A 249 9.57 -16.57 -2.27
C ASP A 249 10.99 -16.66 -1.70
N HIS A 250 11.71 -17.72 -2.09
CA HIS A 250 13.07 -18.00 -1.63
C HIS A 250 14.11 -17.76 -2.71
N ALA A 251 13.73 -17.11 -3.81
CA ALA A 251 14.63 -16.84 -4.92
C ALA A 251 15.74 -15.86 -4.51
N SER A 252 16.99 -16.18 -4.86
CA SER A 252 18.14 -15.32 -4.61
C SER A 252 18.95 -15.09 -5.88
N TYR A 253 19.54 -13.89 -5.97
CA TYR A 253 20.31 -13.41 -7.12
C TYR A 253 21.69 -12.97 -6.63
N GLU A 254 22.71 -13.78 -6.91
CA GLU A 254 24.08 -13.57 -6.42
C GLU A 254 25.00 -13.15 -7.57
N GLN A 255 25.71 -12.04 -7.43
CA GLN A 255 26.74 -11.64 -8.39
C GLN A 255 27.97 -12.54 -8.20
N LEU A 256 28.31 -13.37 -9.19
CA LEU A 256 29.47 -14.28 -9.13
C LEU A 256 30.75 -13.66 -9.70
N THR A 257 30.62 -13.01 -10.84
CA THR A 257 31.69 -12.29 -11.53
C THR A 257 31.16 -10.93 -11.93
N GLU A 258 31.99 -10.07 -12.50
CA GLU A 258 31.50 -8.78 -13.03
C GLU A 258 30.41 -8.90 -14.10
N LYS A 259 30.30 -10.06 -14.78
CA LYS A 259 29.33 -10.31 -15.86
C LYS A 259 28.23 -11.31 -15.49
N THR A 260 28.49 -12.17 -14.51
CA THR A 260 27.70 -13.39 -14.27
C THR A 260 26.91 -13.29 -12.97
N VAL A 261 25.63 -13.64 -13.03
CA VAL A 261 24.73 -13.73 -11.87
C VAL A 261 24.22 -15.15 -11.73
N ARG A 262 24.23 -15.65 -10.51
CA ARG A 262 23.64 -16.93 -10.14
C ARG A 262 22.24 -16.73 -9.59
N VAL A 263 21.33 -17.61 -10.00
CA VAL A 263 19.95 -17.67 -9.52
C VAL A 263 19.72 -19.00 -8.81
N ARG A 264 19.07 -18.96 -7.63
CA ARG A 264 18.73 -20.12 -6.79
C ARG A 264 17.35 -19.95 -6.14
N GLY A 265 16.82 -21.03 -5.58
CA GLY A 265 15.68 -20.99 -4.65
C GLY A 265 14.29 -20.86 -5.28
N ALA A 266 14.19 -21.06 -6.60
CA ALA A 266 12.90 -21.18 -7.29
C ALA A 266 12.34 -22.60 -7.11
N GLU A 267 11.07 -22.72 -6.74
CA GLU A 267 10.42 -24.01 -6.49
C GLU A 267 9.20 -24.18 -7.41
N PHE A 268 9.13 -25.28 -8.15
CA PHE A 268 7.95 -25.61 -8.93
C PHE A 268 6.94 -26.36 -8.06
N CYS A 269 5.75 -25.80 -7.90
CA CYS A 269 4.63 -26.38 -7.17
C CYS A 269 3.60 -26.92 -8.16
N PRO A 270 3.49 -28.26 -8.33
CA PRO A 270 2.52 -28.85 -9.24
C PRO A 270 1.09 -28.54 -8.81
N THR A 271 0.19 -28.33 -9.78
CA THR A 271 -1.25 -28.25 -9.50
C THR A 271 -1.87 -29.65 -9.42
N PRO A 272 -2.94 -29.86 -8.63
CA PRO A 272 -3.61 -31.15 -8.54
C PRO A 272 -4.17 -31.64 -9.88
N VAL A 273 -4.55 -30.70 -10.74
CA VAL A 273 -5.02 -30.94 -12.10
C VAL A 273 -4.06 -30.24 -13.05
N TYR A 274 -3.57 -30.98 -14.05
CA TYR A 274 -2.73 -30.40 -15.10
C TYR A 274 -3.61 -29.57 -16.04
N GLN A 275 -3.29 -28.29 -16.19
CA GLN A 275 -4.05 -27.38 -17.05
C GLN A 275 -3.14 -26.79 -18.12
N VAL A 276 -3.69 -26.54 -19.30
CA VAL A 276 -3.04 -25.75 -20.36
C VAL A 276 -3.89 -24.54 -20.70
N LYS A 277 -3.24 -23.45 -21.09
CA LYS A 277 -3.91 -22.22 -21.53
C LYS A 277 -4.31 -22.35 -22.99
N LEU A 278 -5.58 -22.08 -23.30
CA LEU A 278 -6.15 -21.99 -24.64
C LEU A 278 -6.27 -20.54 -25.08
N GLU A 279 -5.81 -20.27 -26.29
CA GLU A 279 -5.88 -18.96 -26.93
C GLU A 279 -6.56 -19.10 -28.30
N GLY A 280 -7.49 -18.18 -28.59
CA GLY A 280 -8.27 -18.19 -29.83
C GLY A 280 -8.86 -16.83 -30.15
N VAL A 281 -9.07 -16.59 -31.44
CA VAL A 281 -9.52 -15.30 -31.96
C VAL A 281 -10.66 -15.47 -32.94
N GLU A 282 -11.58 -14.50 -32.97
CA GLU A 282 -12.68 -14.43 -33.93
C GLU A 282 -12.58 -13.18 -34.80
N LYS A 283 -13.16 -13.25 -36.01
CA LYS A 283 -13.24 -12.11 -36.93
C LYS A 283 -14.43 -11.22 -36.56
N LEU A 284 -14.19 -9.92 -36.43
CA LEU A 284 -15.23 -8.92 -36.18
C LEU A 284 -15.72 -8.21 -37.46
N GLY A 285 -14.82 -7.98 -38.42
CA GLY A 285 -15.15 -7.21 -39.61
C GLY A 285 -13.91 -6.65 -40.29
N TYR A 286 -14.05 -5.47 -40.90
CA TYR A 286 -13.00 -4.74 -41.61
C TYR A 286 -12.88 -3.32 -41.07
N ARG A 287 -11.64 -2.82 -40.95
CA ARG A 287 -11.31 -1.49 -40.42
C ARG A 287 -10.87 -0.54 -41.54
N THR A 288 -11.39 0.68 -41.48
CA THR A 288 -10.86 1.84 -42.20
C THR A 288 -10.56 2.93 -41.19
N ILE A 289 -9.41 3.58 -41.34
CA ILE A 289 -9.00 4.69 -40.48
C ILE A 289 -8.83 5.98 -41.29
N PHE A 290 -8.96 7.13 -40.63
CA PHE A 290 -8.53 8.43 -41.15
C PHE A 290 -7.91 9.23 -40.02
N ILE A 291 -6.96 10.11 -40.36
CA ILE A 291 -6.24 10.92 -39.38
C ILE A 291 -6.22 12.39 -39.79
N GLY A 292 -6.22 13.29 -38.81
CA GLY A 292 -6.03 14.71 -39.05
C GLY A 292 -6.04 15.55 -37.78
N GLY A 293 -5.66 16.81 -37.94
CA GLY A 293 -5.53 17.77 -36.85
C GLY A 293 -6.64 18.82 -36.83
N ILE A 294 -6.97 19.31 -35.64
CA ILE A 294 -7.79 20.50 -35.42
C ILE A 294 -6.98 21.50 -34.59
N ARG A 295 -6.98 22.77 -35.03
CA ARG A 295 -6.28 23.87 -34.37
C ARG A 295 -7.19 25.05 -34.03
N ASP A 296 -8.45 25.06 -34.49
CA ASP A 296 -9.37 26.14 -34.14
C ASP A 296 -9.81 26.01 -32.67
N PRO A 297 -9.45 26.97 -31.78
CA PRO A 297 -9.83 26.92 -30.38
C PRO A 297 -11.35 26.93 -30.15
N ILE A 298 -12.13 27.54 -31.06
CA ILE A 298 -13.59 27.57 -30.97
C ILE A 298 -14.16 26.16 -31.18
N LEU A 299 -13.62 25.42 -32.16
CA LEU A 299 -14.02 24.05 -32.43
C LEU A 299 -13.50 23.09 -31.36
N ILE A 300 -12.24 23.22 -30.94
CA ILE A 300 -11.65 22.40 -29.85
C ILE A 300 -12.49 22.52 -28.57
N GLY A 301 -12.93 23.73 -28.22
CA GLY A 301 -13.76 23.98 -27.03
C GLY A 301 -15.16 23.34 -27.06
N GLN A 302 -15.61 22.84 -28.22
CA GLN A 302 -16.93 22.19 -28.40
C GLN A 302 -16.83 20.86 -29.17
N ILE A 303 -15.66 20.22 -29.17
CA ILE A 303 -15.37 19.09 -30.07
C ILE A 303 -16.29 17.89 -29.82
N ASP A 304 -16.65 17.62 -28.56
CA ASP A 304 -17.49 16.48 -28.23
C ASP A 304 -18.92 16.64 -28.74
N SER A 305 -19.52 17.84 -28.61
CA SER A 305 -20.84 18.13 -29.19
C SER A 305 -20.81 18.12 -30.71
N PHE A 306 -19.76 18.70 -31.31
CA PHE A 306 -19.59 18.71 -32.76
C PHE A 306 -19.49 17.28 -33.34
N LEU A 307 -18.69 16.40 -32.72
CA LEU A 307 -18.55 15.03 -33.18
C LEU A 307 -19.78 14.17 -32.87
N ALA A 308 -20.57 14.52 -31.85
CA ALA A 308 -21.89 13.92 -31.65
C ALA A 308 -22.83 14.24 -32.82
N ASP A 309 -22.81 15.48 -33.32
CA ASP A 309 -23.59 15.89 -34.50
C ASP A 309 -23.11 15.18 -35.77
N VAL A 310 -21.79 15.11 -35.98
CA VAL A 310 -21.19 14.31 -37.08
C VAL A 310 -21.63 12.85 -37.01
N ARG A 311 -21.58 12.24 -35.82
CA ARG A 311 -21.97 10.84 -35.61
C ARG A 311 -23.46 10.65 -35.88
N ALA A 312 -24.32 11.57 -35.43
CA ALA A 312 -25.76 11.54 -35.69
C ALA A 312 -26.08 11.66 -37.19
N TYR A 313 -25.44 12.60 -37.88
CA TYR A 313 -25.56 12.76 -39.34
C TYR A 313 -25.13 11.50 -40.08
N THR A 314 -23.98 10.93 -39.71
CA THR A 314 -23.46 9.69 -40.30
C THR A 314 -24.43 8.54 -40.06
N ARG A 315 -24.97 8.39 -38.84
CA ARG A 315 -25.95 7.35 -38.50
C ARG A 315 -27.27 7.48 -39.29
N ASN A 316 -27.70 8.69 -39.64
CA ASN A 316 -28.88 8.88 -40.48
C ASN A 316 -28.66 8.34 -41.91
N LEU A 317 -27.43 8.43 -42.43
CA LEU A 317 -27.07 7.86 -43.74
C LEU A 317 -26.77 6.36 -43.66
N PHE A 318 -26.30 5.89 -42.52
CA PHE A 318 -25.97 4.48 -42.26
C PHE A 318 -26.66 4.00 -40.97
N PRO A 319 -27.94 3.60 -41.02
CA PRO A 319 -28.73 3.24 -39.83
C PRO A 319 -28.15 2.09 -38.99
N GLN A 320 -27.35 1.22 -39.62
CA GLN A 320 -26.63 0.12 -38.96
C GLN A 320 -25.47 0.57 -38.06
N LEU A 321 -25.00 1.82 -38.20
CA LEU A 321 -23.89 2.36 -37.42
C LEU A 321 -24.24 2.43 -35.93
N ASP A 322 -23.38 1.84 -35.11
CA ASP A 322 -23.49 1.73 -33.64
C ASP A 322 -24.65 0.88 -33.13
N GLN A 323 -25.30 0.09 -33.99
CA GLN A 323 -26.33 -0.87 -33.58
C GLN A 323 -25.73 -2.20 -33.09
N SER A 324 -24.48 -2.49 -33.44
CA SER A 324 -23.77 -3.69 -33.00
C SER A 324 -22.25 -3.44 -32.91
N PRO A 325 -21.50 -4.30 -32.18
CA PRO A 325 -20.04 -4.25 -32.16
C PRO A 325 -19.36 -4.45 -33.53
N GLN A 326 -20.10 -4.99 -34.50
CA GLN A 326 -19.58 -5.24 -35.86
C GLN A 326 -19.67 -4.02 -36.76
N CYS A 327 -20.37 -2.95 -36.36
CA CYS A 327 -20.44 -1.69 -37.09
C CYS A 327 -20.36 -0.48 -36.15
N GLN A 328 -19.19 0.15 -36.06
CA GLN A 328 -18.92 1.22 -35.09
C GLN A 328 -18.05 2.34 -35.69
N LEU A 329 -18.27 3.58 -35.23
CA LEU A 329 -17.42 4.74 -35.48
C LEU A 329 -16.83 5.25 -34.16
N ILE A 330 -15.50 5.32 -34.10
CA ILE A 330 -14.73 5.67 -32.90
C ILE A 330 -13.78 6.81 -33.24
N PHE A 331 -13.60 7.72 -32.28
CA PHE A 331 -12.65 8.83 -32.36
C PHE A 331 -11.63 8.73 -31.24
N HIS A 332 -10.35 8.74 -31.61
CA HIS A 332 -9.21 8.75 -30.69
C HIS A 332 -8.57 10.14 -30.68
N PHE A 333 -8.33 10.71 -29.49
CA PHE A 333 -7.91 12.11 -29.33
C PHE A 333 -6.49 12.26 -28.77
N TYR A 334 -5.51 12.38 -29.66
CA TYR A 334 -4.14 12.72 -29.27
C TYR A 334 -4.05 14.20 -28.90
N GLY A 335 -3.46 14.51 -27.75
CA GLY A 335 -3.49 15.85 -27.14
C GLY A 335 -4.63 16.05 -26.13
N ARG A 336 -5.40 15.00 -25.79
CA ARG A 336 -6.39 15.00 -24.70
C ARG A 336 -6.32 13.73 -23.84
N ASP A 337 -6.59 12.57 -24.42
CA ASP A 337 -6.70 11.27 -23.71
C ASP A 337 -6.34 10.07 -24.60
N GLY A 338 -5.69 10.29 -25.74
CA GLY A 338 -5.48 9.29 -26.80
C GLY A 338 -4.62 8.08 -26.43
N VAL A 339 -3.94 8.08 -25.27
CA VAL A 339 -3.14 6.95 -24.77
C VAL A 339 -3.86 6.18 -23.67
N MET A 340 -4.32 6.89 -22.63
CA MET A 340 -4.88 6.29 -21.42
C MET A 340 -6.42 6.17 -21.45
N GLY A 341 -7.10 6.93 -22.31
CA GLY A 341 -8.56 6.93 -22.42
C GLY A 341 -9.24 7.22 -21.07
N PRO A 342 -10.16 6.37 -20.58
CA PRO A 342 -10.96 6.63 -19.37
C PRO A 342 -10.13 6.71 -18.09
N ILE A 343 -8.93 6.11 -18.08
CA ILE A 343 -8.02 6.13 -16.93
C ILE A 343 -7.07 7.33 -16.93
N GLU A 344 -7.22 8.26 -17.88
CA GLU A 344 -6.46 9.53 -17.94
C GLU A 344 -6.83 10.44 -16.75
N PRO A 345 -5.90 10.75 -15.82
CA PRO A 345 -6.20 11.62 -14.69
C PRO A 345 -6.50 13.07 -15.08
N ALA A 346 -5.83 13.60 -16.12
CA ALA A 346 -5.81 15.04 -16.44
C ALA A 346 -6.07 15.31 -17.93
N ALA A 347 -7.24 14.91 -18.41
CA ALA A 347 -7.66 15.19 -19.79
C ALA A 347 -7.86 16.71 -20.00
N VAL A 348 -6.81 17.39 -20.47
CA VAL A 348 -6.85 18.79 -20.91
C VAL A 348 -6.65 18.80 -22.42
N ALA A 349 -7.54 19.46 -23.16
CA ALA A 349 -7.35 19.64 -24.59
C ALA A 349 -6.16 20.58 -24.82
N GLY A 350 -5.13 20.07 -25.51
CA GLY A 350 -4.01 20.89 -25.97
C GLY A 350 -4.44 21.98 -26.96
N HIS A 351 -3.50 22.87 -27.30
CA HIS A 351 -3.72 23.90 -28.32
C HIS A 351 -3.92 23.32 -29.73
N GLU A 352 -3.57 22.06 -29.94
CA GLU A 352 -3.81 21.25 -31.13
C GLU A 352 -4.36 19.88 -30.71
N LEU A 353 -5.33 19.38 -31.47
CA LEU A 353 -5.97 18.08 -31.22
C LEU A 353 -5.82 17.18 -32.45
N GLY A 354 -5.17 16.03 -32.28
CA GLY A 354 -5.10 14.99 -33.30
C GLY A 354 -6.28 14.03 -33.17
N ILE A 355 -7.04 13.84 -34.25
CA ILE A 355 -8.12 12.85 -34.32
C ILE A 355 -7.68 11.70 -35.21
N LEU A 356 -7.68 10.49 -34.66
CA LEU A 356 -7.68 9.26 -35.42
C LEU A 356 -9.12 8.71 -35.38
N GLY A 357 -9.81 8.80 -36.52
CA GLY A 357 -11.10 8.18 -36.73
C GLY A 357 -10.93 6.72 -37.13
N GLU A 358 -11.66 5.83 -36.48
CA GLU A 358 -11.68 4.40 -36.74
C GLU A 358 -13.11 3.96 -37.04
N VAL A 359 -13.30 3.26 -38.17
CA VAL A 359 -14.57 2.64 -38.52
C VAL A 359 -14.37 1.15 -38.71
N VAL A 360 -15.21 0.37 -38.05
CA VAL A 360 -15.33 -1.08 -38.24
C VAL A 360 -16.68 -1.39 -38.87
N ALA A 361 -16.73 -2.26 -39.88
CA ALA A 361 -17.97 -2.72 -40.51
C ALA A 361 -17.86 -4.18 -41.02
N PRO A 362 -18.98 -4.86 -41.34
CA PRO A 362 -18.95 -6.23 -41.89
C PRO A 362 -18.21 -6.39 -43.23
N SER A 363 -18.08 -5.32 -44.03
CA SER A 363 -17.31 -5.31 -45.28
C SER A 363 -16.33 -4.13 -45.35
N GLN A 364 -15.22 -4.30 -46.07
CA GLN A 364 -14.22 -3.24 -46.25
C GLN A 364 -14.81 -2.02 -46.99
N GLU A 365 -15.70 -2.25 -47.96
CA GLU A 365 -16.37 -1.18 -48.71
C GLU A 365 -17.29 -0.35 -47.79
N LEU A 366 -18.05 -1.00 -46.92
CA LEU A 366 -18.93 -0.30 -45.99
C LEU A 366 -18.12 0.49 -44.95
N SER A 367 -17.04 -0.09 -44.40
CA SER A 367 -16.19 0.64 -43.45
C SER A 367 -15.53 1.85 -44.10
N TYR A 368 -15.09 1.71 -45.36
CA TYR A 368 -14.53 2.82 -46.14
C TYR A 368 -15.56 3.91 -46.40
N THR A 369 -16.77 3.53 -46.82
CA THR A 369 -17.85 4.47 -47.15
C THR A 369 -18.28 5.29 -45.92
N ILE A 370 -18.42 4.63 -44.76
CA ILE A 370 -18.74 5.31 -43.50
C ILE A 370 -17.58 6.22 -43.06
N ALA A 371 -16.33 5.75 -43.14
CA ALA A 371 -15.15 6.55 -42.77
C ALA A 371 -15.01 7.81 -43.65
N ASN A 372 -15.21 7.66 -44.95
CA ASN A 372 -15.18 8.76 -45.90
C ASN A 372 -16.26 9.81 -45.59
N ASN A 373 -17.49 9.36 -45.32
CA ASN A 373 -18.59 10.24 -44.94
C ASN A 373 -18.34 10.97 -43.61
N ALA A 374 -17.88 10.24 -42.58
CA ALA A 374 -17.56 10.82 -41.28
C ALA A 374 -16.46 11.87 -41.41
N ARG A 375 -15.35 11.57 -42.08
CA ARG A 375 -14.25 12.52 -42.33
C ARG A 375 -14.73 13.75 -43.13
N ALA A 376 -15.48 13.55 -44.21
CA ALA A 376 -16.02 14.65 -45.02
C ALA A 376 -16.95 15.55 -44.19
N SER A 377 -17.76 14.94 -43.31
CA SER A 377 -18.63 15.65 -42.38
C SER A 377 -17.81 16.49 -41.39
N ILE A 378 -16.74 15.95 -40.81
CA ILE A 378 -15.84 16.72 -39.92
C ILE A 378 -15.27 17.93 -40.67
N LEU A 379 -14.85 17.77 -41.93
CA LEU A 379 -14.22 18.82 -42.73
C LEU A 379 -15.18 19.99 -43.09
N HIS A 380 -16.46 19.70 -43.32
CA HIS A 380 -17.42 20.64 -43.93
C HIS A 380 -18.58 21.07 -43.03
N MET A 381 -18.89 20.34 -41.96
CA MET A 381 -20.06 20.63 -41.12
C MET A 381 -19.85 21.94 -40.33
N PRO A 382 -20.86 22.83 -40.28
CA PRO A 382 -20.75 24.07 -39.53
C PRO A 382 -20.82 23.81 -38.02
N TYR A 383 -20.23 24.71 -37.22
CA TYR A 383 -20.30 24.69 -35.75
C TYR A 383 -20.62 26.09 -35.21
N LYS A 384 -21.03 26.14 -33.93
CA LYS A 384 -21.46 27.40 -33.32
C LYS A 384 -20.30 28.38 -33.24
N ASN A 385 -20.56 29.63 -33.65
CA ASN A 385 -19.59 30.73 -33.70
C ASN A 385 -18.40 30.48 -34.66
N GLN A 386 -18.58 29.62 -35.67
CA GLN A 386 -17.60 29.41 -36.71
C GLN A 386 -17.24 30.72 -37.43
N VAL A 387 -15.94 31.01 -37.50
CA VAL A 387 -15.38 32.18 -38.21
C VAL A 387 -14.83 31.77 -39.58
N ALA A 388 -14.15 30.62 -39.66
CA ALA A 388 -13.67 30.04 -40.90
C ALA A 388 -14.79 29.25 -41.58
N THR A 389 -15.25 29.67 -42.75
CA THR A 389 -16.46 29.12 -43.39
C THR A 389 -16.32 27.67 -43.89
N THR A 390 -15.09 27.13 -43.99
CA THR A 390 -14.78 25.75 -44.39
C THR A 390 -13.41 25.33 -43.86
N GLY A 391 -13.12 24.02 -43.79
CA GLY A 391 -11.75 23.53 -43.57
C GLY A 391 -11.43 23.20 -42.12
N ASN A 392 -12.37 22.57 -41.42
CA ASN A 392 -12.25 22.28 -39.98
C ASN A 392 -11.17 21.25 -39.63
N PHE A 393 -10.73 20.46 -40.63
CA PHE A 393 -9.92 19.25 -40.43
C PHE A 393 -8.70 19.24 -41.34
N ALA A 394 -7.51 19.23 -40.75
CA ALA A 394 -6.25 19.17 -41.50
C ALA A 394 -5.81 17.71 -41.71
N SER A 395 -6.07 17.15 -42.90
CA SER A 395 -5.67 15.79 -43.26
C SER A 395 -4.22 15.74 -43.80
N PRO A 396 -3.31 14.95 -43.19
CA PRO A 396 -1.90 14.91 -43.59
C PRO A 396 -1.57 13.91 -44.71
N LEU A 397 -2.51 13.05 -45.10
CA LEU A 397 -2.30 11.94 -46.04
C LEU A 397 -3.20 12.07 -47.28
N SER A 398 -2.72 11.58 -48.42
CA SER A 398 -3.48 11.35 -49.65
C SER A 398 -3.13 9.95 -50.18
N PRO A 399 -4.06 8.97 -50.17
CA PRO A 399 -5.49 9.10 -49.83
C PRO A 399 -5.74 9.45 -48.35
N HIS A 400 -6.88 10.06 -48.05
CA HIS A 400 -7.24 10.55 -46.71
C HIS A 400 -7.72 9.43 -45.76
N GLU A 401 -8.26 8.35 -46.31
CA GLU A 401 -8.68 7.15 -45.60
C GLU A 401 -7.81 5.95 -46.00
N THR A 402 -7.44 5.14 -45.01
CA THR A 402 -6.57 3.97 -45.19
C THR A 402 -7.30 2.71 -44.74
N ASN A 403 -7.37 1.72 -45.62
CA ASN A 403 -7.86 0.39 -45.28
C ASN A 403 -6.85 -0.29 -44.33
N ALA A 404 -7.25 -0.54 -43.09
CA ALA A 404 -6.43 -1.27 -42.11
C ALA A 404 -6.64 -2.79 -42.18
N GLY A 405 -7.63 -3.26 -42.95
CA GLY A 405 -7.88 -4.67 -43.20
C GLY A 405 -8.80 -5.34 -42.18
N THR A 406 -8.72 -6.67 -42.10
CA THR A 406 -9.58 -7.46 -41.21
C THR A 406 -9.27 -7.21 -39.73
N VAL A 407 -10.30 -7.11 -38.90
CA VAL A 407 -10.19 -6.95 -37.45
C VAL A 407 -10.57 -8.23 -36.73
N PHE A 408 -9.83 -8.52 -35.67
CA PHE A 408 -10.02 -9.68 -34.81
C PHE A 408 -10.11 -9.25 -33.35
N ARG A 409 -10.70 -10.11 -32.51
CA ARG A 409 -10.60 -10.02 -31.05
C ARG A 409 -10.26 -11.39 -30.46
N PHE A 410 -9.68 -11.40 -29.26
CA PHE A 410 -9.61 -12.64 -28.48
C PHE A 410 -11.01 -13.04 -28.05
N ASN A 411 -11.38 -14.29 -28.29
CA ASN A 411 -12.65 -14.86 -27.83
C ASN A 411 -12.46 -16.16 -27.02
N VAL A 412 -11.24 -16.70 -27.03
CA VAL A 412 -10.83 -17.81 -26.17
C VAL A 412 -9.55 -17.41 -25.45
N TYR A 413 -9.62 -17.35 -24.12
CA TYR A 413 -8.47 -17.16 -23.23
C TYR A 413 -8.73 -17.90 -21.91
N HIS A 414 -8.64 -19.22 -21.94
CA HIS A 414 -9.17 -20.11 -20.89
C HIS A 414 -8.16 -21.17 -20.48
N LEU A 415 -8.34 -21.78 -19.31
CA LEU A 415 -7.61 -22.97 -18.90
C LEU A 415 -8.46 -24.21 -19.22
N VAL A 416 -7.83 -25.28 -19.70
CA VAL A 416 -8.49 -26.58 -19.91
C VAL A 416 -7.79 -27.65 -19.10
N ASP A 417 -8.57 -28.44 -18.39
CA ASP A 417 -8.08 -29.57 -17.60
C ASP A 417 -7.69 -30.72 -18.52
N LEU A 418 -6.49 -31.28 -18.29
CA LEU A 418 -5.98 -32.45 -18.98
C LEU A 418 -6.12 -33.71 -18.12
N LYS A 419 -6.37 -34.84 -18.78
CA LYS A 419 -6.29 -36.18 -18.20
C LYS A 419 -4.83 -36.66 -18.27
N PRO A 420 -4.39 -37.55 -17.36
CA PRO A 420 -3.04 -38.10 -17.42
C PRO A 420 -2.69 -38.69 -18.79
N GLY A 421 -1.52 -38.34 -19.32
CA GLY A 421 -1.03 -38.68 -20.66
C GLY A 421 -1.42 -37.68 -21.75
N GLU A 422 -2.42 -36.83 -21.54
CA GLU A 422 -2.83 -35.80 -22.52
C GLU A 422 -1.81 -34.67 -22.65
N GLU A 423 -0.98 -34.45 -21.63
CA GLU A 423 0.14 -33.50 -21.65
C GLU A 423 1.14 -33.76 -22.79
N THR A 424 1.18 -34.99 -23.31
CA THR A 424 1.98 -35.36 -24.50
C THR A 424 1.09 -35.72 -25.69
N ASN A 425 0.01 -36.48 -25.47
CA ASN A 425 -0.83 -37.00 -26.56
C ASN A 425 -1.60 -35.92 -27.34
N LEU A 426 -1.90 -34.77 -26.72
CA LEU A 426 -2.55 -33.64 -27.41
C LEU A 426 -1.57 -32.82 -28.26
N PHE A 427 -0.27 -32.99 -28.07
CA PHE A 427 0.80 -32.27 -28.73
C PHE A 427 1.70 -33.25 -29.50
N PRO A 428 1.21 -33.83 -30.61
CA PRO A 428 1.90 -34.90 -31.30
C PRO A 428 3.26 -34.44 -31.84
N VAL A 429 4.28 -35.27 -31.60
CA VAL A 429 5.64 -35.10 -32.12
C VAL A 429 5.75 -35.83 -33.45
N GLU A 430 6.09 -35.11 -34.51
CA GLU A 430 6.39 -35.67 -35.84
C GLU A 430 7.88 -35.56 -36.14
N LEU A 431 8.49 -36.65 -36.61
CA LEU A 431 9.87 -36.65 -37.05
C LEU A 431 9.96 -36.53 -38.56
N ARG A 432 10.81 -35.61 -39.02
CA ARG A 432 11.06 -35.31 -40.42
C ARG A 432 12.57 -35.27 -40.65
N THR A 433 12.99 -35.66 -41.84
CA THR A 433 14.39 -35.55 -42.27
C THR A 433 14.46 -34.53 -43.39
N ILE A 434 15.43 -33.62 -43.31
CA ILE A 434 15.80 -32.71 -44.39
C ILE A 434 17.10 -33.25 -44.99
N ASP A 435 17.02 -33.76 -46.21
CA ASP A 435 18.16 -34.27 -46.96
C ASP A 435 18.57 -33.24 -48.02
N SER A 436 19.76 -32.66 -47.89
CA SER A 436 20.37 -31.86 -48.94
C SER A 436 21.38 -32.69 -49.73
N ALA A 437 21.32 -32.64 -51.07
CA ALA A 437 22.37 -33.18 -51.92
C ALA A 437 23.64 -32.32 -51.76
N PRO A 438 24.84 -32.91 -51.64
CA PRO A 438 26.06 -32.13 -51.49
C PRO A 438 26.40 -31.43 -52.82
N THR A 439 26.07 -30.15 -52.96
CA THR A 439 26.74 -29.30 -53.94
C THR A 439 28.12 -28.93 -53.40
N ALA A 440 29.18 -29.20 -54.17
CA ALA A 440 30.56 -28.93 -53.75
C ALA A 440 30.91 -27.43 -53.81
N PRO A 441 31.81 -26.92 -52.92
CA PRO A 441 32.57 -27.63 -51.88
C PRO A 441 31.81 -27.70 -50.55
N LYS A 442 32.29 -28.56 -49.62
CA LYS A 442 31.74 -28.67 -48.26
C LYS A 442 31.61 -27.28 -47.62
N PRO A 443 30.45 -26.91 -47.06
CA PRO A 443 30.30 -25.64 -46.37
C PRO A 443 31.35 -25.53 -45.26
N VAL A 444 32.12 -24.45 -45.28
CA VAL A 444 33.07 -24.13 -44.21
C VAL A 444 32.26 -23.53 -43.07
N CYS A 445 32.41 -24.07 -41.86
CA CYS A 445 31.76 -23.51 -40.68
C CYS A 445 32.17 -22.05 -40.54
N PRO A 446 31.23 -21.08 -40.56
CA PRO A 446 31.56 -19.72 -40.20
C PRO A 446 32.04 -19.70 -38.74
N GLY A 447 32.96 -18.79 -38.44
CA GLY A 447 33.56 -18.61 -37.14
C GLY A 447 34.22 -17.24 -37.05
N LEU A 448 34.72 -16.90 -35.88
CA LEU A 448 35.45 -15.64 -35.70
C LEU A 448 36.85 -15.75 -36.30
N THR A 449 37.33 -14.65 -36.90
CA THR A 449 38.76 -14.56 -37.23
C THR A 449 39.57 -14.33 -35.95
N ASP A 450 40.85 -14.70 -35.93
CA ASP A 450 41.72 -14.47 -34.76
C ASP A 450 41.71 -12.98 -34.32
N GLY A 451 41.69 -12.05 -35.29
CA GLY A 451 41.61 -10.62 -35.02
C GLY A 451 40.24 -10.16 -34.47
N ASP A 452 39.14 -10.75 -34.92
CA ASP A 452 37.81 -10.47 -34.35
C ASP A 452 37.70 -11.01 -32.92
N TRP A 453 38.27 -12.19 -32.68
CA TRP A 453 38.32 -12.79 -31.35
C TRP A 453 39.10 -11.93 -30.35
N GLU A 454 40.32 -11.54 -30.71
CA GLU A 454 41.16 -10.67 -29.88
C GLU A 454 40.49 -9.33 -29.60
N ARG A 455 39.89 -8.71 -30.63
CA ARG A 455 39.14 -7.45 -30.48
C ARG A 455 37.97 -7.58 -29.50
N LEU A 456 37.12 -8.59 -29.69
CA LEU A 456 35.95 -8.83 -28.85
C LEU A 456 36.35 -9.15 -27.40
N ALA A 457 37.37 -10.01 -27.22
CA ALA A 457 37.88 -10.37 -25.90
C ALA A 457 38.51 -9.19 -25.14
N ALA A 458 39.01 -8.18 -25.85
CA ALA A 458 39.64 -6.99 -25.28
C ALA A 458 38.66 -5.82 -25.00
N GLU A 459 37.37 -5.95 -25.33
CA GLU A 459 36.40 -4.86 -25.08
C GLU A 459 36.19 -4.63 -23.57
N PRO A 460 36.30 -3.38 -23.07
CA PRO A 460 36.09 -3.07 -21.66
C PRO A 460 34.60 -3.16 -21.29
N LEU A 461 34.32 -3.57 -20.05
CA LEU A 461 32.96 -3.60 -19.51
C LEU A 461 32.39 -2.20 -19.32
N GLU A 462 31.09 -2.05 -19.58
CA GLU A 462 30.40 -0.79 -19.29
C GLU A 462 30.35 -0.51 -17.78
N PRO A 463 30.60 0.75 -17.35
CA PRO A 463 30.58 1.12 -15.93
C PRO A 463 29.16 1.09 -15.35
N LEU A 464 29.05 0.68 -14.08
CA LEU A 464 27.79 0.73 -13.34
C LEU A 464 27.54 2.15 -12.80
N ALA A 465 26.35 2.68 -13.03
CA ALA A 465 25.90 3.93 -12.45
C ALA A 465 24.62 3.70 -11.62
N SER A 466 24.74 3.88 -10.30
CA SER A 466 23.60 4.01 -9.40
C SER A 466 23.00 5.42 -9.53
N LYS A 467 21.70 5.50 -9.31
CA LYS A 467 20.97 6.74 -9.16
C LYS A 467 21.21 7.26 -7.74
N PRO A 468 21.66 8.51 -7.57
CA PRO A 468 21.80 9.08 -6.24
C PRO A 468 20.42 9.23 -5.58
N ILE A 469 20.35 8.93 -4.28
CA ILE A 469 19.15 9.10 -3.48
C ILE A 469 19.10 10.56 -3.00
N PRO A 470 18.08 11.35 -3.35
CA PRO A 470 18.02 12.75 -2.92
C PRO A 470 17.62 12.86 -1.45
N ASN A 471 18.42 13.45 -0.56
CA ASN A 471 18.09 13.53 0.88
C ASN A 471 16.76 14.28 1.20
N ARG A 472 16.32 15.15 0.30
CA ARG A 472 15.06 15.92 0.40
C ARG A 472 13.88 15.22 -0.24
N THR A 473 12.67 15.74 0.01
CA THR A 473 11.46 15.34 -0.73
C THR A 473 11.69 15.47 -2.24
N CYS A 474 11.38 14.39 -2.97
CA CYS A 474 11.67 14.25 -4.39
C CYS A 474 10.49 13.61 -5.13
N GLN A 475 10.55 13.51 -6.46
CA GLN A 475 9.58 12.75 -7.24
C GLN A 475 10.03 11.30 -7.39
N MET A 476 9.09 10.40 -7.66
CA MET A 476 9.38 8.98 -7.90
C MET A 476 10.42 8.82 -9.02
N LEU A 477 10.33 9.65 -10.07
CA LEU A 477 11.31 9.67 -11.16
C LEU A 477 12.71 10.08 -10.72
N ASP A 478 12.91 10.68 -9.55
CA ASP A 478 14.23 11.08 -9.03
C ASP A 478 14.89 9.95 -8.22
N ILE A 479 14.10 9.02 -7.67
CA ILE A 479 14.58 7.94 -6.79
C ILE A 479 14.50 6.56 -7.43
N ALA A 480 13.52 6.28 -8.30
CA ALA A 480 13.39 5.01 -8.98
C ALA A 480 14.37 4.89 -10.15
N LYS A 481 14.96 3.71 -10.35
CA LYS A 481 15.82 3.39 -11.49
C LYS A 481 15.00 3.12 -12.75
N ILE A 482 13.91 2.37 -12.59
CA ILE A 482 12.98 2.00 -13.68
C ILE A 482 11.56 2.31 -13.22
N ILE A 483 10.78 2.97 -14.07
CA ILE A 483 9.33 3.08 -13.93
C ILE A 483 8.78 2.72 -15.30
N ARG A 484 7.93 1.70 -15.38
CA ARG A 484 7.39 1.23 -16.66
C ARG A 484 5.99 0.67 -16.52
N SER A 485 5.32 0.59 -17.66
CA SER A 485 4.06 -0.11 -17.84
C SER A 485 4.19 -1.12 -18.97
N LYS A 486 3.55 -2.28 -18.82
CA LYS A 486 3.51 -3.36 -19.80
C LYS A 486 2.23 -4.19 -19.66
N ASN A 487 1.95 -5.01 -20.66
CA ASN A 487 0.88 -6.01 -20.57
C ASN A 487 1.22 -7.09 -19.54
N SER A 488 0.20 -7.71 -18.97
CA SER A 488 0.30 -8.94 -18.18
C SER A 488 -0.68 -9.97 -18.75
N GLY A 489 -0.58 -10.18 -20.06
CA GLY A 489 -1.61 -10.83 -20.87
C GLY A 489 -2.64 -9.86 -21.46
N PRO A 490 -3.60 -10.36 -22.26
CA PRO A 490 -4.49 -9.52 -23.09
C PRO A 490 -5.49 -8.67 -22.30
N PHE A 491 -5.75 -9.00 -21.03
CA PHE A 491 -6.79 -8.38 -20.22
C PHE A 491 -6.25 -7.63 -18.99
N GLU A 492 -4.93 -7.64 -18.79
CA GLU A 492 -4.28 -7.05 -17.63
C GLU A 492 -3.16 -6.08 -18.04
N LEU A 493 -2.99 -5.03 -17.25
CA LEU A 493 -1.93 -4.04 -17.39
C LEU A 493 -1.14 -4.00 -16.09
N THR A 494 0.19 -4.03 -16.18
CA THR A 494 1.07 -3.95 -15.02
C THR A 494 1.92 -2.70 -15.04
N PHE A 495 2.19 -2.18 -13.84
CA PHE A 495 3.12 -1.11 -13.54
C PHE A 495 4.24 -1.66 -12.66
N ASP A 496 5.48 -1.40 -13.06
CA ASP A 496 6.66 -1.79 -12.29
C ASP A 496 7.47 -0.54 -11.92
N ILE A 497 7.89 -0.46 -10.66
CA ILE A 497 8.90 0.50 -10.20
C ILE A 497 10.06 -0.31 -9.63
N MET A 498 11.28 -0.06 -10.07
CA MET A 498 12.48 -0.75 -9.57
C MET A 498 13.52 0.24 -9.07
N PHE A 499 14.23 -0.17 -8.03
CA PHE A 499 15.26 0.63 -7.37
C PHE A 499 16.62 -0.04 -7.53
N ASP A 500 17.66 0.78 -7.64
CA ASP A 500 19.05 0.35 -7.77
C ASP A 500 19.70 -0.03 -6.45
N THR A 501 19.16 0.46 -5.33
CA THR A 501 19.65 0.21 -3.98
C THR A 501 18.52 -0.17 -3.03
N LYS A 502 18.86 -0.94 -1.98
CA LYS A 502 17.90 -1.29 -0.92
C LYS A 502 17.41 -0.06 -0.16
N GLU A 503 18.25 0.95 -0.02
CA GLU A 503 17.93 2.22 0.63
C GLU A 503 16.81 2.98 -0.11
N ALA A 504 16.94 3.15 -1.43
CA ALA A 504 15.90 3.78 -2.26
C ALA A 504 14.57 3.02 -2.20
N TYR A 505 14.64 1.68 -2.29
CA TYR A 505 13.48 0.79 -2.17
C TYR A 505 12.78 0.92 -0.82
N GLU A 506 13.52 0.80 0.28
CA GLU A 506 12.95 0.91 1.63
C GLU A 506 12.40 2.33 1.87
N ARG A 507 13.04 3.38 1.37
CA ARG A 507 12.50 4.74 1.47
C ARG A 507 11.14 4.87 0.80
N VAL A 508 10.97 4.39 -0.43
CA VAL A 508 9.66 4.46 -1.11
C VAL A 508 8.63 3.55 -0.47
N LYS A 509 9.03 2.34 -0.06
CA LYS A 509 8.19 1.38 0.67
C LYS A 509 7.66 1.98 1.96
N ASN A 510 8.54 2.59 2.75
CA ASN A 510 8.21 3.23 4.02
C ASN A 510 7.44 4.54 3.81
N ALA A 511 7.71 5.27 2.72
CA ALA A 511 6.92 6.43 2.33
C ALA A 511 5.46 6.08 2.03
N ASN A 512 5.08 4.81 1.83
CA ASN A 512 3.70 4.34 1.67
C ASN A 512 2.89 5.21 0.68
N VAL A 513 3.55 5.62 -0.40
CA VAL A 513 2.99 6.48 -1.46
C VAL A 513 2.39 5.69 -2.63
N LEU A 514 2.46 4.35 -2.54
CA LEU A 514 2.00 3.41 -3.58
C LEU A 514 0.84 2.53 -3.08
N THR A 515 -0.10 3.11 -2.32
CA THR A 515 -1.28 2.42 -1.78
C THR A 515 -2.38 2.23 -2.83
N ASN A 516 -3.29 1.27 -2.61
CA ASN A 516 -4.48 1.08 -3.47
C ASN A 516 -5.28 2.38 -3.64
N SER A 517 -5.56 3.08 -2.54
CA SER A 517 -6.31 4.35 -2.59
C SER A 517 -5.60 5.42 -3.43
N ARG A 518 -4.26 5.46 -3.40
CA ARG A 518 -3.49 6.39 -4.24
C ARG A 518 -3.55 6.01 -5.71
N ILE A 519 -3.38 4.72 -6.04
CA ILE A 519 -3.46 4.22 -7.41
C ILE A 519 -4.87 4.42 -7.99
N MET A 520 -5.92 4.13 -7.21
CA MET A 520 -7.32 4.39 -7.60
C MET A 520 -7.55 5.86 -7.94
N SER A 521 -7.10 6.77 -7.08
CA SER A 521 -7.21 8.20 -7.33
C SER A 521 -6.39 8.66 -8.55
N LEU A 522 -5.23 8.04 -8.79
CA LEU A 522 -4.29 8.45 -9.84
C LEU A 522 -4.73 7.97 -11.23
N TYR A 523 -5.45 6.85 -11.32
CA TYR A 523 -5.89 6.22 -12.57
C TYR A 523 -7.41 6.15 -12.73
N ARG A 524 -8.18 6.80 -11.82
CA ARG A 524 -9.66 6.76 -11.80
C ARG A 524 -10.23 5.33 -11.76
N LEU A 525 -9.59 4.46 -10.99
CA LEU A 525 -9.96 3.05 -10.85
C LEU A 525 -10.91 2.83 -9.68
N ARG A 526 -11.66 1.72 -9.74
CA ARG A 526 -12.38 1.16 -8.61
C ARG A 526 -11.50 0.14 -7.89
N GLU A 527 -11.90 -0.26 -6.69
CA GLU A 527 -11.11 -1.19 -5.89
C GLU A 527 -10.99 -2.56 -6.58
N GLU A 528 -12.07 -3.04 -7.21
CA GLU A 528 -12.09 -4.30 -7.95
C GLU A 528 -11.22 -4.31 -9.22
N ASP A 529 -10.79 -3.15 -9.70
CA ASP A 529 -9.94 -3.03 -10.89
C ASP A 529 -8.46 -3.31 -10.56
N ILE A 530 -8.05 -3.26 -9.27
CA ILE A 530 -6.68 -3.58 -8.82
C ILE A 530 -6.58 -5.09 -8.49
N ILE A 531 -5.83 -5.83 -9.31
CA ILE A 531 -5.62 -7.28 -9.15
C ILE A 531 -4.50 -7.55 -8.15
N THR A 532 -3.43 -6.75 -8.18
CA THR A 532 -2.28 -6.90 -7.29
C THR A 532 -1.64 -5.53 -7.07
N ASN A 533 -1.18 -5.28 -5.84
CA ASN A 533 -0.36 -4.13 -5.50
C ASN A 533 0.59 -4.53 -4.36
N MET A 534 1.88 -4.71 -4.67
CA MET A 534 2.83 -5.29 -3.73
C MET A 534 4.26 -4.80 -3.96
N PHE A 535 5.04 -4.84 -2.87
CA PHE A 535 6.49 -4.76 -2.96
C PHE A 535 7.07 -6.17 -3.09
N PHE A 536 8.12 -6.30 -3.91
CA PHE A 536 8.83 -7.53 -4.19
C PHE A 536 10.34 -7.32 -3.92
N GLU A 537 10.75 -7.70 -2.71
CA GLU A 537 12.11 -7.47 -2.19
C GLU A 537 13.23 -8.14 -3.00
N PRO A 538 13.09 -9.39 -3.53
CA PRO A 538 14.16 -10.02 -4.30
C PRO A 538 14.61 -9.22 -5.53
N ALA A 539 13.74 -8.37 -6.07
CA ALA A 539 14.04 -7.49 -7.20
C ALA A 539 14.12 -6.00 -6.82
N LEU A 540 14.06 -5.65 -5.54
CA LEU A 540 13.95 -4.27 -5.05
C LEU A 540 12.90 -3.49 -5.86
N ALA A 541 11.70 -4.05 -5.95
CA ALA A 541 10.68 -3.56 -6.86
C ALA A 541 9.31 -3.39 -6.20
N TRP A 542 8.49 -2.56 -6.79
CA TRP A 542 7.07 -2.46 -6.54
C TRP A 542 6.32 -2.83 -7.81
N LYS A 543 5.21 -3.54 -7.66
CA LYS A 543 4.39 -4.01 -8.77
C LYS A 543 2.91 -3.79 -8.49
N CYS A 544 2.22 -3.21 -9.46
CA CYS A 544 0.76 -3.13 -9.45
C CYS A 544 0.19 -3.62 -10.77
N THR A 545 -0.75 -4.56 -10.71
CA THR A 545 -1.46 -5.10 -11.86
C THR A 545 -2.93 -4.73 -11.76
N ILE A 546 -3.48 -4.20 -12.84
CA ILE A 546 -4.87 -3.76 -12.95
C ILE A 546 -5.58 -4.46 -14.12
N ARG A 547 -6.91 -4.53 -14.06
CA ARG A 547 -7.73 -4.89 -15.21
C ARG A 547 -7.61 -3.79 -16.27
N ARG A 548 -7.44 -4.18 -17.55
CA ARG A 548 -7.43 -3.21 -18.64
C ARG A 548 -8.84 -2.62 -18.86
N PRO A 549 -8.95 -1.34 -19.23
CA PRO A 549 -10.23 -0.78 -19.68
C PRO A 549 -10.75 -1.45 -20.96
N TRP A 550 -9.82 -1.90 -21.82
CA TRP A 550 -10.12 -2.62 -23.05
C TRP A 550 -9.19 -3.81 -23.24
N GLU A 551 -9.74 -4.88 -23.79
CA GLU A 551 -8.99 -6.06 -24.22
C GLU A 551 -7.93 -5.67 -25.24
N GLN A 552 -6.75 -6.26 -25.12
CA GLN A 552 -5.62 -5.97 -25.98
C GLN A 552 -5.94 -6.11 -27.48
N GLY A 553 -5.70 -5.04 -28.24
CA GLY A 553 -5.86 -5.01 -29.69
C GLY A 553 -7.30 -5.08 -30.19
N THR A 554 -8.29 -4.96 -29.29
CA THR A 554 -9.71 -4.89 -29.67
C THR A 554 -10.07 -3.55 -30.33
N VAL A 555 -11.31 -3.44 -30.81
CA VAL A 555 -11.81 -2.21 -31.44
C VAL A 555 -11.87 -1.07 -30.42
N GLY A 556 -11.30 0.09 -30.76
CA GLY A 556 -11.24 1.24 -29.86
C GLY A 556 -10.13 1.21 -28.79
N GLU A 557 -9.33 0.15 -28.73
CA GLU A 557 -8.16 0.05 -27.87
C GLU A 557 -7.07 1.05 -28.30
N ARG A 558 -6.34 1.64 -27.34
CA ARG A 558 -5.50 2.82 -27.57
C ARG A 558 -3.99 2.56 -27.46
N ASP A 559 -3.59 1.47 -26.83
CA ASP A 559 -2.19 1.13 -26.57
C ASP A 559 -2.02 -0.39 -26.38
N THR A 560 -1.91 -1.08 -27.51
CA THR A 560 -1.92 -2.55 -27.58
C THR A 560 -0.76 -3.19 -26.80
N LEU A 561 0.31 -2.44 -26.55
CA LEU A 561 1.48 -2.93 -25.82
C LEU A 561 1.49 -2.52 -24.34
N GLY A 562 0.49 -1.76 -23.88
CA GLY A 562 0.42 -1.25 -22.50
C GLY A 562 1.57 -0.27 -22.18
N THR A 563 2.13 0.37 -23.20
CA THR A 563 3.27 1.28 -23.12
C THR A 563 2.83 2.70 -22.77
N GLN A 564 3.65 3.44 -22.02
CA GLN A 564 3.38 4.84 -21.60
C GLN A 564 2.29 5.04 -20.55
N GLN A 565 1.62 3.98 -20.08
CA GLN A 565 0.62 4.07 -19.02
C GLN A 565 1.22 4.43 -17.64
N HIS A 566 2.54 4.33 -17.46
CA HIS A 566 3.24 4.63 -16.20
C HIS A 566 3.42 6.13 -15.92
N GLY A 567 3.08 7.01 -16.87
CA GLY A 567 3.30 8.46 -16.78
C GLY A 567 2.87 9.08 -15.44
N PRO A 568 1.65 8.79 -14.92
CA PRO A 568 1.21 9.34 -13.64
C PRO A 568 2.07 8.94 -12.43
N LEU A 569 2.81 7.83 -12.49
CA LEU A 569 3.68 7.39 -11.39
C LEU A 569 4.93 8.26 -11.27
N LEU A 570 5.40 8.85 -12.37
CA LEU A 570 6.66 9.59 -12.44
C LEU A 570 6.69 10.73 -11.40
N THR A 571 5.57 11.42 -11.24
CA THR A 571 5.45 12.63 -10.42
C THR A 571 4.91 12.36 -9.01
N ILE A 572 4.82 11.10 -8.57
CA ILE A 572 4.46 10.79 -7.18
C ILE A 572 5.53 11.36 -6.25
N THR A 573 5.13 12.18 -5.29
CA THR A 573 6.05 12.76 -4.30
C THR A 573 6.49 11.71 -3.29
N VAL A 574 7.79 11.60 -3.05
CA VAL A 574 8.43 10.74 -2.05
C VAL A 574 9.11 11.64 -1.01
N PRO A 575 8.69 11.62 0.27
CA PRO A 575 9.28 12.42 1.34
C PRO A 575 10.79 12.21 1.51
N GLY A 576 11.52 13.25 1.95
CA GLY A 576 12.94 13.23 2.30
C GLY A 576 13.22 12.66 3.69
N ASP A 577 14.48 12.33 3.96
CA ASP A 577 14.92 11.90 5.31
C ASP A 577 15.02 13.09 6.29
N GLU A 578 15.14 14.33 5.77
CA GLU A 578 15.10 15.57 6.57
C GLU A 578 13.70 15.90 7.12
N GLU A 579 12.64 15.29 6.58
CA GLU A 579 11.36 15.21 7.26
C GLU A 579 11.45 14.09 8.30
N ALA A 580 12.22 14.32 9.38
CA ALA A 580 12.07 13.51 10.58
C ALA A 580 10.55 13.40 10.86
N PRO A 581 9.95 12.20 10.99
CA PRO A 581 8.49 12.06 11.05
C PRO A 581 7.83 12.76 12.25
N PHE A 582 8.65 13.38 13.10
CA PHE A 582 8.37 14.08 14.34
C PHE A 582 9.44 15.18 14.49
N ALA A 583 9.03 16.38 14.90
CA ALA A 583 9.98 17.46 15.14
C ALA A 583 11.02 17.05 16.20
N ASP A 584 12.30 17.33 16.01
CA ASP A 584 13.31 17.04 17.03
C ASP A 584 13.23 18.07 18.17
N ARG A 585 12.79 17.60 19.34
CA ARG A 585 12.71 18.37 20.59
C ARG A 585 13.63 17.77 21.66
N SER A 586 14.64 16.99 21.26
CA SER A 586 15.60 16.33 22.16
C SER A 586 16.36 17.30 23.07
N HIS A 587 16.54 18.54 22.62
CA HIS A 587 17.20 19.62 23.35
C HIS A 587 16.29 20.39 24.30
N PHE A 588 14.97 20.18 24.25
CA PHE A 588 14.04 20.93 25.10
C PHE A 588 14.28 20.62 26.58
N SER A 589 14.27 21.66 27.41
CA SER A 589 13.96 21.55 28.83
C SER A 589 12.43 21.50 29.07
N ALA A 590 12.00 21.16 30.28
CA ALA A 590 10.58 21.21 30.63
C ALA A 590 9.99 22.61 30.44
N ARG A 591 10.78 23.67 30.69
CA ARG A 591 10.37 25.06 30.44
C ARG A 591 10.20 25.34 28.95
N ASP A 592 11.12 24.86 28.11
CA ASP A 592 11.01 25.03 26.65
C ASP A 592 9.76 24.34 26.10
N SER A 593 9.43 23.16 26.64
CA SER A 593 8.16 22.47 26.33
C SER A 593 6.95 23.31 26.69
N VAL A 594 6.91 23.90 27.90
CA VAL A 594 5.79 24.76 28.30
C VAL A 594 5.73 26.01 27.42
N ASN A 595 6.85 26.66 27.14
CA ASN A 595 6.92 27.82 26.24
C ASN A 595 6.39 27.48 24.83
N TYR A 596 6.83 26.37 24.27
CA TYR A 596 6.40 25.90 22.96
C TYR A 596 4.89 25.64 22.92
N LEU A 597 4.37 24.87 23.88
CA LEU A 597 2.94 24.56 23.97
C LEU A 597 2.12 25.85 24.19
N TRP A 598 2.57 26.72 25.08
CA TRP A 598 1.92 27.99 25.41
C TRP A 598 1.79 28.91 24.20
N ASN A 599 2.90 29.12 23.48
CA ASN A 599 2.93 29.97 22.30
C ASN A 599 2.10 29.38 21.15
N THR A 600 2.16 28.07 20.95
CA THR A 600 1.40 27.38 19.88
C THR A 600 -0.11 27.44 20.13
N LEU A 601 -0.55 27.43 21.40
CA LEU A 601 -1.96 27.66 21.77
C LEU A 601 -2.39 29.14 21.60
N GLY A 602 -1.47 30.03 21.23
CA GLY A 602 -1.71 31.46 21.02
C GLY A 602 -2.08 32.20 22.31
N LEU A 603 -1.41 31.86 23.41
CA LEU A 603 -1.56 32.50 24.71
C LEU A 603 -0.59 33.70 24.86
N PRO A 604 -0.76 34.58 25.87
CA PRO A 604 0.07 35.78 26.02
C PRO A 604 1.57 35.48 26.14
N ALA A 605 2.38 36.03 25.23
CA ALA A 605 3.82 35.77 25.20
C ALA A 605 4.53 36.20 26.50
N GLY A 606 5.63 35.53 26.85
CA GLY A 606 6.50 35.88 27.98
C GLY A 606 6.07 35.33 29.35
N VAL A 607 4.79 35.02 29.54
CA VAL A 607 4.25 34.58 30.84
C VAL A 607 4.99 33.38 31.47
N PRO A 608 5.32 32.29 30.74
CA PRO A 608 6.04 31.17 31.37
C PRO A 608 7.46 31.52 31.79
N ASN A 609 8.16 32.42 31.08
CA ASN A 609 9.51 32.83 31.46
C ASN A 609 9.52 33.59 32.78
N ASP A 610 8.51 34.43 32.99
CA ASP A 610 8.45 35.33 34.15
C ASP A 610 7.81 34.66 35.37
N ARG A 611 6.88 33.73 35.15
CA ARG A 611 5.98 33.24 36.20
C ARG A 611 6.04 31.73 36.45
N LEU A 612 6.79 30.95 35.67
CA LEU A 612 6.90 29.50 35.88
C LEU A 612 8.28 29.06 36.40
N GLN A 613 8.26 28.47 37.58
CA GLN A 613 9.41 27.86 38.24
C GLN A 613 9.29 26.33 38.18
N LEU A 614 10.29 25.67 37.60
CA LEU A 614 10.33 24.22 37.45
C LEU A 614 11.58 23.67 38.18
N PRO A 615 11.60 23.68 39.53
CA PRO A 615 12.78 23.27 40.28
C PRO A 615 13.02 21.76 40.23
N GLY A 616 14.29 21.36 40.32
CA GLY A 616 14.74 19.98 40.27
C GLY A 616 15.33 19.57 38.91
N GLN A 617 16.18 18.55 38.94
CA GLN A 617 16.84 17.91 37.79
C GLN A 617 16.92 16.41 38.05
N GLY A 618 17.06 15.59 37.00
CA GLY A 618 17.26 14.13 37.11
C GLY A 618 16.24 13.31 36.31
N LEU A 619 16.31 11.98 36.45
CA LEU A 619 15.52 11.01 35.67
C LEU A 619 14.08 10.89 36.16
N GLY A 620 13.86 10.97 37.48
CA GLY A 620 12.56 10.91 38.16
C GLY A 620 11.89 9.54 38.17
N LEU A 621 11.78 8.86 37.03
CA LEU A 621 11.27 7.49 36.90
C LEU A 621 12.20 6.68 35.98
N PRO A 622 12.36 5.35 36.20
CA PRO A 622 13.26 4.54 35.40
C PRO A 622 12.67 4.28 34.01
N SER A 623 13.12 5.04 33.02
CA SER A 623 12.70 4.91 31.62
C SER A 623 13.75 5.51 30.71
N SER A 624 13.89 4.98 29.50
CA SER A 624 14.69 5.66 28.48
C SER A 624 13.98 6.92 27.97
N PHE A 625 12.65 7.00 28.03
CA PHE A 625 11.90 8.22 27.72
C PHE A 625 11.97 9.25 28.85
N LYS A 626 11.92 10.54 28.49
CA LYS A 626 11.91 11.67 29.44
C LYS A 626 10.54 11.85 30.14
N VAL A 627 10.08 10.82 30.86
CA VAL A 627 8.74 10.80 31.50
C VAL A 627 8.60 11.89 32.58
N ALA A 628 9.62 12.10 33.42
CA ALA A 628 9.57 13.14 34.46
C ALA A 628 9.53 14.56 33.88
N HIS A 629 10.21 14.79 32.75
CA HIS A 629 10.10 16.04 31.99
C HIS A 629 8.66 16.24 31.52
N LEU A 630 8.07 15.23 30.89
CA LEU A 630 6.69 15.29 30.39
C LEU A 630 5.70 15.58 31.54
N ALA A 631 5.91 14.95 32.70
CA ALA A 631 5.12 15.19 33.89
C ALA A 631 5.20 16.64 34.37
N GLN A 632 6.42 17.14 34.59
CA GLN A 632 6.63 18.51 35.05
C GLN A 632 6.10 19.55 34.06
N ALA A 633 6.31 19.34 32.76
CA ALA A 633 5.84 20.27 31.71
C ALA A 633 4.31 20.28 31.58
N SER A 634 3.65 19.12 31.56
CA SER A 634 2.19 19.04 31.41
C SER A 634 1.44 19.60 32.62
N ILE A 635 1.91 19.31 33.84
CA ILE A 635 1.35 19.89 35.07
C ILE A 635 1.63 21.39 35.14
N GLY A 636 2.86 21.81 34.84
CA GLY A 636 3.25 23.22 34.83
C GLY A 636 2.44 24.05 33.84
N LEU A 637 2.18 23.53 32.64
CA LEU A 637 1.33 24.20 31.65
C LEU A 637 -0.10 24.41 32.17
N SER A 638 -0.72 23.37 32.74
CA SER A 638 -2.10 23.46 33.25
C SER A 638 -2.22 24.39 34.47
N ALA A 639 -1.26 24.33 35.40
CA ALA A 639 -1.24 25.22 36.57
C ALA A 639 -0.99 26.69 36.18
N LEU A 640 -0.09 26.95 35.22
CA LEU A 640 0.15 28.30 34.70
C LEU A 640 -1.07 28.87 33.97
N LEU A 641 -1.80 28.04 33.23
CA LEU A 641 -3.06 28.42 32.60
C LEU A 641 -4.16 28.72 33.63
N ALA A 642 -4.25 27.97 34.74
CA ALA A 642 -5.12 28.31 35.86
C ALA A 642 -4.76 29.70 36.44
N ALA A 643 -3.48 29.97 36.68
CA ALA A 643 -2.99 31.25 37.16
C ALA A 643 -3.29 32.41 36.18
N GLN A 644 -3.23 32.15 34.87
CA GLN A 644 -3.59 33.12 33.83
C GLN A 644 -5.08 33.47 33.80
N ILE A 645 -5.96 32.48 33.98
CA ILE A 645 -7.41 32.71 34.13
C ILE A 645 -7.70 33.48 35.42
N TYR A 646 -6.98 33.17 36.50
CA TYR A 646 -7.09 33.92 37.76
C TYR A 646 -6.71 35.39 37.58
N ALA A 647 -5.59 35.69 36.93
CA ALA A 647 -5.20 37.08 36.63
C ALA A 647 -6.25 37.81 35.78
N LEU A 648 -6.77 37.13 34.75
CA LEU A 648 -7.78 37.71 33.87
C LEU A 648 -9.07 38.08 34.63
N ARG A 649 -9.50 37.25 35.59
CA ARG A 649 -10.74 37.48 36.34
C ARG A 649 -10.58 38.46 37.50
N SER A 650 -9.40 38.55 38.10
CA SER A 650 -9.12 39.44 39.24
C SER A 650 -8.60 40.82 38.81
N GLY A 651 -8.19 40.97 37.55
CA GLY A 651 -7.48 42.15 37.07
C GLY A 651 -6.07 42.28 37.66
N SER A 652 -5.48 41.20 38.16
CA SER A 652 -4.12 41.17 38.74
C SER A 652 -3.07 40.65 37.76
N ALA A 653 -1.79 40.76 38.11
CA ALA A 653 -0.74 40.01 37.42
C ALA A 653 -0.94 38.49 37.63
N VAL A 654 -0.52 37.69 36.64
CA VAL A 654 -0.49 36.20 36.73
C VAL A 654 0.34 35.81 37.94
N PRO A 655 -0.13 35.06 38.94
CA PRO A 655 0.71 34.64 40.07
C PRO A 655 1.88 33.74 39.63
N ALA A 656 2.95 33.67 40.44
CA ALA A 656 4.03 32.73 40.16
C ALA A 656 3.59 31.29 40.46
N VAL A 657 4.04 30.35 39.63
CA VAL A 657 3.69 28.93 39.69
C VAL A 657 4.98 28.11 39.86
N SER A 658 4.97 27.15 40.78
CA SER A 658 6.11 26.26 41.02
C SER A 658 5.70 24.79 40.93
N VAL A 659 6.45 23.98 40.17
CA VAL A 659 6.22 22.53 40.01
C VAL A 659 7.54 21.76 40.14
N PRO A 660 7.83 21.13 41.30
CA PRO A 660 9.03 20.34 41.49
C PRO A 660 9.05 19.05 40.66
N LEU A 661 10.16 18.76 39.97
CA LEU A 661 10.32 17.62 39.05
C LEU A 661 9.98 16.28 39.72
N GLN A 662 10.55 16.02 40.90
CA GLN A 662 10.36 14.76 41.62
C GLN A 662 8.88 14.56 42.01
N HIS A 663 8.23 15.64 42.47
CA HIS A 663 6.83 15.59 42.88
C HIS A 663 5.91 15.33 41.67
N ALA A 664 6.16 16.00 40.54
CA ALA A 664 5.43 15.77 39.30
C ALA A 664 5.56 14.32 38.79
N ALA A 665 6.77 13.75 38.84
CA ALA A 665 7.03 12.36 38.46
C ALA A 665 6.27 11.36 39.34
N ILE A 666 6.17 11.62 40.65
CA ILE A 666 5.38 10.83 41.59
C ILE A 666 3.87 10.97 41.31
N GLU A 667 3.39 12.18 40.99
CA GLU A 667 1.96 12.44 40.71
C GLU A 667 1.47 11.68 39.46
N PHE A 668 2.34 11.43 38.48
CA PHE A 668 2.10 10.55 37.31
C PHE A 668 1.86 9.07 37.65
N LYS A 669 1.93 8.71 38.93
CA LYS A 669 1.60 7.37 39.46
C LYS A 669 0.58 7.43 40.60
N SER A 670 -0.08 8.57 40.81
CA SER A 670 -0.93 8.82 41.99
C SER A 670 -2.03 7.79 42.19
N GLU A 671 -2.55 7.17 41.12
CA GLU A 671 -3.58 6.13 41.18
C GLU A 671 -3.07 4.80 41.79
N ARG A 672 -1.75 4.65 41.91
CA ARG A 672 -1.07 3.50 42.55
C ARG A 672 -0.46 3.87 43.89
N LEU A 673 -0.33 5.16 44.19
CA LEU A 673 0.40 5.70 45.34
C LEU A 673 -0.57 6.35 46.34
N TYR A 674 -1.54 5.57 46.78
CA TYR A 674 -2.40 5.94 47.91
C TYR A 674 -2.68 4.74 48.82
N THR A 675 -3.01 5.02 50.07
CA THR A 675 -3.62 4.05 50.98
C THR A 675 -5.00 4.53 51.42
N LEU A 676 -5.85 3.58 51.76
CA LEU A 676 -7.17 3.79 52.30
C LEU A 676 -7.33 2.90 53.52
N ASP A 677 -7.56 3.51 54.68
CA ASP A 677 -7.56 2.84 55.97
C ASP A 677 -6.30 1.97 56.18
N GLY A 678 -5.14 2.52 55.80
CA GLY A 678 -3.84 1.85 55.86
C GLY A 678 -3.61 0.77 54.79
N GLN A 679 -4.61 0.41 53.99
CA GLN A 679 -4.47 -0.59 52.93
C GLN A 679 -4.06 0.04 51.59
N PRO A 680 -3.15 -0.57 50.82
CA PRO A 680 -2.75 -0.05 49.52
C PRO A 680 -3.89 -0.15 48.48
N ALA A 681 -3.76 0.59 47.39
CA ALA A 681 -4.63 0.47 46.24
C ALA A 681 -4.66 -0.98 45.70
N PRO A 682 -5.83 -1.54 45.35
CA PRO A 682 -5.92 -2.88 44.76
C PRO A 682 -5.21 -2.95 43.39
N SER A 683 -4.62 -4.10 43.07
CA SER A 683 -3.96 -4.30 41.76
C SER A 683 -4.98 -4.22 40.59
N PRO A 684 -4.71 -3.45 39.53
CA PRO A 684 -5.61 -3.31 38.38
C PRO A 684 -5.45 -4.40 37.31
N TRP A 685 -4.52 -5.35 37.47
CA TRP A 685 -4.16 -6.32 36.43
C TRP A 685 -5.10 -7.52 36.38
N GLY A 686 -5.58 -7.85 35.18
CA GLY A 686 -6.36 -9.06 34.95
C GLY A 686 -5.48 -10.31 34.70
N PRO A 687 -6.10 -11.50 34.61
CA PRO A 687 -5.40 -12.78 34.57
C PRO A 687 -4.73 -13.11 33.22
N ILE A 688 -5.11 -12.45 32.12
CA ILE A 688 -4.67 -12.82 30.75
C ILE A 688 -4.00 -11.68 29.97
N GLY A 689 -4.01 -10.44 30.48
CA GLY A 689 -3.56 -9.25 29.76
C GLY A 689 -2.04 -9.15 29.58
N GLY A 690 -1.56 -8.28 28.70
CA GLY A 690 -0.14 -8.11 28.40
C GLY A 690 0.29 -8.78 27.10
N LEU A 691 1.59 -9.05 26.95
CA LEU A 691 2.19 -9.50 25.70
C LEU A 691 1.99 -11.02 25.49
N HIS A 692 1.67 -11.40 24.25
CA HIS A 692 1.48 -12.77 23.79
C HIS A 692 2.18 -12.98 22.45
N LYS A 693 2.79 -14.15 22.25
CA LYS A 693 3.51 -14.50 21.01
C LYS A 693 2.54 -14.93 19.91
N THR A 694 2.87 -14.59 18.67
CA THR A 694 2.15 -14.93 17.43
C THR A 694 3.14 -15.56 16.42
N ALA A 695 2.66 -15.95 15.24
CA ALA A 695 3.46 -16.64 14.23
C ALA A 695 4.63 -15.80 13.69
N ASP A 696 4.44 -14.48 13.61
CA ASP A 696 5.39 -13.52 13.03
C ASP A 696 5.88 -12.44 14.01
N GLY A 697 5.29 -12.36 15.22
CA GLY A 697 5.64 -11.33 16.19
C GLY A 697 4.91 -11.47 17.52
N TYR A 698 4.39 -10.37 18.05
CA TYR A 698 3.64 -10.34 19.31
C TYR A 698 2.39 -9.45 19.20
N VAL A 699 1.43 -9.72 20.08
CA VAL A 699 0.29 -8.82 20.33
C VAL A 699 0.16 -8.54 21.81
N ARG A 700 -0.35 -7.35 22.15
CA ARG A 700 -0.79 -7.02 23.51
C ARG A 700 -2.29 -7.15 23.63
N VAL A 701 -2.73 -7.93 24.61
CA VAL A 701 -4.13 -8.12 24.98
C VAL A 701 -4.45 -7.25 26.20
N HIS A 702 -5.55 -6.51 26.14
CA HIS A 702 -6.07 -5.75 27.28
C HIS A 702 -7.24 -6.50 27.95
N ASP A 703 -7.20 -6.67 29.27
CA ASP A 703 -8.16 -7.53 29.99
C ASP A 703 -8.77 -6.91 31.26
N SER A 704 -8.55 -5.62 31.53
CA SER A 704 -9.10 -4.95 32.71
C SER A 704 -10.64 -4.82 32.71
N PHE A 705 -11.30 -5.12 31.60
CA PHE A 705 -12.77 -5.17 31.51
C PHE A 705 -13.25 -6.57 31.11
N PRO A 706 -14.31 -7.12 31.77
CA PRO A 706 -14.85 -8.44 31.47
C PRO A 706 -15.17 -8.65 29.99
N ASN A 707 -15.85 -7.69 29.35
CA ASN A 707 -16.20 -7.79 27.93
C ASN A 707 -14.99 -7.84 26.99
N HIS A 708 -13.84 -7.27 27.38
CA HIS A 708 -12.61 -7.33 26.61
C HIS A 708 -11.85 -8.62 26.83
N ARG A 709 -11.75 -9.05 28.10
CA ARG A 709 -11.17 -10.33 28.49
C ARG A 709 -11.90 -11.51 27.83
N ASP A 710 -13.22 -11.54 27.98
CA ASP A 710 -14.05 -12.65 27.52
C ASP A 710 -14.15 -12.63 25.99
N GLY A 711 -14.22 -11.44 25.38
CA GLY A 711 -14.17 -11.28 23.93
C GLY A 711 -12.84 -11.73 23.31
N ALA A 712 -11.69 -11.44 23.94
CA ALA A 712 -10.39 -11.89 23.48
C ALA A 712 -10.28 -13.43 23.49
N LYS A 713 -10.82 -14.10 24.52
CA LYS A 713 -10.91 -15.57 24.57
C LYS A 713 -11.80 -16.10 23.44
N ALA A 714 -12.98 -15.51 23.25
CA ALA A 714 -13.92 -15.95 22.22
C ALA A 714 -13.36 -15.80 20.80
N LEU A 715 -12.65 -14.70 20.52
CA LEU A 715 -12.05 -14.39 19.21
C LEU A 715 -11.15 -15.51 18.70
N VAL A 716 -10.39 -16.15 19.60
CA VAL A 716 -9.43 -17.21 19.25
C VAL A 716 -9.95 -18.62 19.60
N GLY A 717 -11.25 -18.74 19.92
CA GLY A 717 -11.89 -20.03 20.20
C GLY A 717 -11.48 -20.66 21.54
N CYS A 718 -11.11 -19.86 22.54
CA CYS A 718 -10.87 -20.35 23.91
C CYS A 718 -12.18 -20.51 24.70
N PRO A 719 -12.26 -21.48 25.62
CA PRO A 719 -13.38 -21.56 26.56
C PRO A 719 -13.40 -20.36 27.54
N PRO A 720 -14.56 -20.01 28.14
CA PRO A 720 -14.69 -18.82 28.99
C PRO A 720 -13.76 -18.78 30.21
N ASP A 721 -13.43 -19.94 30.77
CA ASP A 721 -12.53 -20.14 31.92
C ASP A 721 -11.05 -20.22 31.53
N ALA A 722 -10.72 -20.06 30.24
CA ALA A 722 -9.35 -20.24 29.76
C ALA A 722 -8.34 -19.33 30.48
N ASP A 723 -7.19 -19.89 30.83
CA ASP A 723 -6.09 -19.16 31.43
C ASP A 723 -5.20 -18.47 30.37
N ARG A 724 -4.16 -17.77 30.85
CA ARG A 724 -3.21 -17.05 29.99
C ARG A 724 -2.48 -17.99 29.02
N ALA A 725 -2.09 -19.18 29.47
CA ALA A 725 -1.32 -20.13 28.66
C ALA A 725 -2.17 -20.73 27.55
N GLN A 726 -3.44 -21.02 27.84
CA GLN A 726 -4.42 -21.48 26.85
C GLN A 726 -4.74 -20.41 25.80
N LEU A 727 -4.82 -19.13 26.19
CA LEU A 727 -4.94 -18.04 25.22
C LEU A 727 -3.71 -17.95 24.32
N ALA A 728 -2.52 -17.99 24.93
CA ALA A 728 -1.25 -17.90 24.21
C ALA A 728 -1.08 -19.03 23.18
N SER A 729 -1.48 -20.26 23.51
CA SER A 729 -1.36 -21.40 22.59
C SER A 729 -2.23 -21.25 21.33
N ARG A 730 -3.36 -20.54 21.41
CA ARG A 730 -4.20 -20.21 20.24
C ARG A 730 -3.57 -19.11 19.38
N LEU A 731 -3.02 -18.08 20.01
CA LEU A 731 -2.43 -16.92 19.33
C LEU A 731 -1.17 -17.25 18.52
N VAL A 732 -0.40 -18.28 18.90
CA VAL A 732 0.85 -18.67 18.19
C VAL A 732 0.63 -18.99 16.71
N SER A 733 -0.56 -19.42 16.30
CA SER A 733 -0.88 -19.74 14.90
C SER A 733 -1.33 -18.54 14.07
N TRP A 734 -1.65 -17.41 14.71
CA TRP A 734 -2.09 -16.20 14.04
C TRP A 734 -0.91 -15.34 13.65
N ARG A 735 -1.02 -14.55 12.57
CA ARG A 735 -0.15 -13.39 12.39
C ARG A 735 -0.63 -12.24 13.27
N SER A 736 0.31 -11.47 13.81
CA SER A 736 0.08 -10.37 14.74
C SER A 736 -0.91 -9.33 14.21
N VAL A 737 -0.75 -8.91 12.95
CA VAL A 737 -1.62 -7.92 12.31
C VAL A 737 -3.01 -8.47 11.97
N ASP A 738 -3.12 -9.77 11.69
CA ASP A 738 -4.40 -10.40 11.34
C ASP A 738 -5.31 -10.51 12.58
N VAL A 739 -4.73 -10.88 13.74
CA VAL A 739 -5.51 -10.93 14.99
C VAL A 739 -5.87 -9.53 15.50
N GLU A 740 -5.00 -8.53 15.30
CA GLU A 740 -5.32 -7.12 15.58
C GLU A 740 -6.51 -6.66 14.72
N ALA A 741 -6.47 -6.92 13.41
CA ALA A 741 -7.55 -6.58 12.50
C ALA A 741 -8.86 -7.26 12.91
N ALA A 742 -8.83 -8.58 13.15
CA ALA A 742 -10.00 -9.34 13.60
C ALA A 742 -10.55 -8.84 14.95
N ALA A 743 -9.67 -8.44 15.88
CA ALA A 743 -10.09 -7.85 17.15
C ALA A 743 -10.79 -6.51 16.95
N PHE A 744 -10.26 -5.63 16.08
CA PHE A 744 -10.89 -4.35 15.79
C PHE A 744 -12.25 -4.51 15.10
N ASP A 745 -12.38 -5.45 14.16
CA ASP A 745 -13.65 -5.77 13.50
C ASP A 745 -14.69 -6.28 14.51
N ALA A 746 -14.24 -7.06 15.49
CA ALA A 746 -15.05 -7.53 16.62
C ALA A 746 -15.28 -6.45 17.72
N LYS A 747 -14.83 -5.20 17.53
CA LYS A 747 -14.91 -4.10 18.51
C LYS A 747 -14.18 -4.38 19.84
N LEU A 748 -13.15 -5.22 19.80
CA LEU A 748 -12.23 -5.57 20.88
C LEU A 748 -10.97 -4.70 20.85
N VAL A 749 -10.03 -4.99 21.74
CA VAL A 749 -8.82 -4.19 22.02
C VAL A 749 -7.59 -5.09 22.14
N ILE A 750 -7.01 -5.41 20.99
CA ILE A 750 -5.74 -6.13 20.86
C ILE A 750 -4.90 -5.35 19.86
N SER A 751 -3.63 -5.13 20.17
CA SER A 751 -2.71 -4.40 19.29
C SER A 751 -1.47 -5.22 18.97
N ALA A 752 -1.07 -5.24 17.70
CA ALA A 752 0.20 -5.81 17.27
C ALA A 752 1.36 -4.95 17.77
N LEU A 753 2.38 -5.62 18.32
CA LEU A 753 3.64 -5.01 18.69
C LEU A 753 4.36 -4.58 17.41
N ARG A 754 4.76 -3.31 17.36
CA ARG A 754 5.49 -2.74 16.23
C ARG A 754 6.70 -1.99 16.75
N SER A 755 7.73 -1.91 15.92
CA SER A 755 8.82 -0.92 15.98
C SER A 755 8.36 0.44 15.46
N TYR A 756 9.20 1.47 15.61
CA TYR A 756 8.90 2.79 15.05
C TYR A 756 8.82 2.79 13.53
N SER A 757 9.71 2.09 12.84
CA SER A 757 9.70 1.99 11.38
C SER A 757 8.42 1.30 10.88
N GLU A 758 7.87 0.33 11.61
CA GLU A 758 6.60 -0.29 11.26
C GLU A 758 5.37 0.59 11.59
N TRP A 759 5.46 1.44 12.62
CA TRP A 759 4.38 2.37 12.96
C TRP A 759 4.30 3.55 12.00
N ASP A 760 5.42 4.22 11.73
CA ASP A 760 5.48 5.51 11.03
C ASP A 760 5.00 5.43 9.56
N VAL A 761 5.01 4.22 8.99
CA VAL A 761 4.52 3.95 7.63
C VAL A 761 3.00 3.83 7.56
N LEU A 762 2.31 3.65 8.70
CA LEU A 762 0.86 3.46 8.73
C LEU A 762 0.14 4.78 8.44
N PRO A 763 -0.99 4.76 7.68
CA PRO A 763 -1.79 5.95 7.45
C PRO A 763 -2.30 6.58 8.75
N GLN A 764 -2.56 5.77 9.79
CA GLN A 764 -2.91 6.31 11.10
C GLN A 764 -1.78 7.13 11.70
N ALA A 765 -0.55 6.61 11.73
CA ALA A 765 0.59 7.30 12.32
C ALA A 765 0.78 8.69 11.70
N ARG A 766 0.55 8.84 10.38
CA ARG A 766 0.66 10.12 9.68
C ARG A 766 -0.45 11.10 9.99
N ALA A 767 -1.67 10.61 10.22
CA ALA A 767 -2.81 11.45 10.59
C ALA A 767 -2.70 12.01 12.01
N VAL A 768 -1.92 11.36 12.90
CA VAL A 768 -1.71 11.86 14.26
C VAL A 768 -0.78 13.08 14.26
N SER A 769 -1.29 14.21 14.75
CA SER A 769 -0.48 15.41 15.03
C SER A 769 0.63 15.13 16.05
N ASP A 770 1.81 15.71 15.84
CA ASP A 770 2.91 15.69 16.83
C ASP A 770 2.73 16.76 17.94
N PHE A 771 1.73 17.64 17.79
CA PHE A 771 1.26 18.57 18.82
C PHE A 771 0.13 17.93 19.64
N PRO A 772 0.23 17.86 20.99
CA PRO A 772 -0.66 17.04 21.82
C PRO A 772 -2.04 17.63 22.11
N ILE A 773 -2.27 18.93 21.85
CA ILE A 773 -3.53 19.63 22.16
C ILE A 773 -4.10 20.28 20.90
N THR A 774 -5.24 19.84 20.40
CA THR A 774 -5.90 20.52 19.28
C THR A 774 -7.01 21.43 19.81
N LEU A 775 -7.00 22.70 19.39
CA LEU A 775 -8.07 23.67 19.67
C LEU A 775 -8.77 24.08 18.37
N ARG A 776 -10.10 23.98 18.34
CA ARG A 776 -10.93 24.41 17.20
C ARG A 776 -12.10 25.25 17.67
N LYS A 777 -12.29 26.45 17.10
CA LYS A 777 -13.51 27.24 17.31
C LYS A 777 -14.66 26.59 16.55
N LEU A 778 -15.77 26.30 17.22
CA LEU A 778 -16.94 25.63 16.65
C LEU A 778 -17.96 26.64 16.09
N CYS A 779 -18.19 27.74 16.82
CA CYS A 779 -19.09 28.81 16.41
C CYS A 779 -18.71 30.12 17.12
N ASP A 780 -19.18 31.25 16.59
CA ASP A 780 -19.11 32.53 17.28
C ASP A 780 -20.12 32.62 18.43
N GLY A 781 -19.86 33.48 19.40
CA GLY A 781 -20.67 33.69 20.60
C GLY A 781 -20.04 34.75 21.50
N PRO A 782 -20.63 35.04 22.68
CA PRO A 782 -20.24 36.17 23.51
C PRO A 782 -18.78 36.12 23.97
N VAL A 783 -18.14 37.28 24.13
CA VAL A 783 -16.80 37.40 24.71
C VAL A 783 -16.92 37.56 26.22
N GLY A 784 -16.16 36.76 26.98
CA GLY A 784 -16.11 36.86 28.44
C GLY A 784 -15.97 35.50 29.13
N LEU A 785 -15.60 35.54 30.40
CA LEU A 785 -15.67 34.35 31.27
C LEU A 785 -17.13 34.03 31.59
N PRO A 786 -17.45 32.77 31.93
CA PRO A 786 -18.79 32.40 32.37
C PRO A 786 -19.30 33.25 33.55
N ALA A 787 -20.59 33.56 33.56
CA ALA A 787 -21.20 34.46 34.55
C ALA A 787 -20.95 34.00 36.00
N THR A 788 -21.05 32.70 36.25
CA THR A 788 -20.78 32.09 37.57
C THR A 788 -19.35 32.34 38.04
N MET A 789 -18.38 32.40 37.13
CA MET A 789 -17.01 32.75 37.46
C MET A 789 -16.90 34.25 37.79
N THR A 790 -17.61 35.12 37.09
CA THR A 790 -17.55 36.56 37.39
C THR A 790 -18.25 36.93 38.71
N SER A 791 -19.28 36.17 39.12
CA SER A 791 -20.06 36.45 40.33
C SER A 791 -19.48 35.83 41.62
N THR A 792 -18.60 34.83 41.52
CA THR A 792 -17.97 34.19 42.69
C THR A 792 -16.64 34.83 43.05
N LYS A 793 -16.37 34.99 44.35
CA LYS A 793 -15.06 35.42 44.84
C LYS A 793 -13.98 34.43 44.37
N PRO A 794 -12.85 34.89 43.79
CA PRO A 794 -11.80 34.01 43.30
C PRO A 794 -10.89 33.57 44.46
N ASP A 795 -11.36 32.67 45.33
CA ASP A 795 -10.54 32.01 46.36
C ASP A 795 -9.57 30.97 45.76
N LYS A 796 -9.96 30.38 44.62
CA LYS A 796 -9.14 29.53 43.76
C LYS A 796 -9.23 29.96 42.30
N CYS A 797 -8.26 29.57 41.48
CA CYS A 797 -8.15 29.99 40.07
C CYS A 797 -9.42 29.76 39.24
N LEU A 798 -10.04 28.59 39.35
CA LEU A 798 -11.17 28.15 38.53
C LEU A 798 -12.50 28.11 39.29
N ARG A 799 -12.60 28.73 40.48
CA ARG A 799 -13.85 28.78 41.25
C ARG A 799 -15.00 29.27 40.39
N GLY A 800 -16.15 28.60 40.43
CA GLY A 800 -17.33 28.93 39.64
C GLY A 800 -17.36 28.33 38.22
N LEU A 801 -16.26 27.71 37.75
CA LEU A 801 -16.29 26.91 36.52
C LEU A 801 -17.08 25.61 36.78
N ARG A 802 -17.94 25.22 35.84
CA ARG A 802 -18.83 24.05 35.96
C ARG A 802 -18.49 23.07 34.85
N VAL A 803 -18.06 21.87 35.21
CA VAL A 803 -17.57 20.83 34.29
C VAL A 803 -18.46 19.61 34.43
N LEU A 804 -19.13 19.24 33.34
CA LEU A 804 -19.90 18.02 33.24
C LEU A 804 -19.05 16.95 32.56
N GLU A 805 -18.71 15.91 33.29
CA GLU A 805 -17.69 14.93 32.89
C GLU A 805 -18.30 13.55 32.68
N LEU A 806 -18.16 13.03 31.45
CA LEU A 806 -18.58 11.68 31.05
C LEU A 806 -17.35 10.88 30.64
N SER A 807 -16.64 10.35 31.62
CA SER A 807 -15.30 9.77 31.43
C SER A 807 -15.11 8.49 32.26
N ARG A 808 -14.06 7.71 31.92
CA ARG A 808 -13.65 6.50 32.64
C ARG A 808 -12.13 6.33 32.55
N VAL A 809 -11.56 5.45 33.38
CA VAL A 809 -10.13 5.06 33.37
C VAL A 809 -9.23 6.18 33.91
N ILE A 810 -8.26 6.72 33.13
CA ILE A 810 -7.22 7.62 33.65
C ILE A 810 -7.29 9.01 32.99
N ALA A 811 -7.07 9.11 31.67
CA ALA A 811 -6.80 10.40 31.01
C ALA A 811 -7.88 11.48 31.26
N ALA A 812 -9.14 11.22 30.88
CA ALA A 812 -10.21 12.19 31.11
C ALA A 812 -10.54 12.39 32.62
N PRO A 813 -10.63 11.33 33.45
CA PRO A 813 -10.73 11.47 34.91
C PRO A 813 -9.67 12.36 35.53
N LEU A 814 -8.42 12.25 35.11
CA LEU A 814 -7.35 13.08 35.60
C LEU A 814 -7.54 14.56 35.24
N SER A 815 -8.04 14.86 34.04
CA SER A 815 -8.35 16.23 33.63
C SER A 815 -9.36 16.90 34.57
N GLY A 816 -10.45 16.20 34.90
CA GLY A 816 -11.43 16.70 35.88
C GLY A 816 -10.84 16.89 37.27
N LYS A 817 -10.02 15.93 37.74
CA LYS A 817 -9.33 16.01 39.04
C LYS A 817 -8.42 17.25 39.08
N MET A 818 -7.73 17.54 37.98
CA MET A 818 -6.86 18.72 37.85
C MET A 818 -7.65 20.04 37.89
N LEU A 819 -8.76 20.14 37.15
CA LEU A 819 -9.61 21.33 37.19
C LEU A 819 -10.21 21.57 38.59
N ALA A 820 -10.60 20.49 39.28
CA ALA A 820 -11.11 20.55 40.65
C ALA A 820 -10.04 20.97 41.68
N ALA A 821 -8.78 20.59 41.49
CA ALA A 821 -7.67 21.05 42.33
C ALA A 821 -7.52 22.59 42.32
N HIS A 822 -7.96 23.23 41.24
CA HIS A 822 -8.01 24.68 41.09
C HIS A 822 -9.40 25.28 41.35
N GLY A 823 -10.34 24.51 41.89
CA GLY A 823 -11.64 24.99 42.40
C GLY A 823 -12.82 24.89 41.45
N ALA A 824 -12.68 24.25 40.27
CA ALA A 824 -13.83 23.98 39.40
C ALA A 824 -14.82 23.03 40.09
N ASP A 825 -16.12 23.25 39.88
CA ASP A 825 -17.17 22.31 40.26
C ASP A 825 -17.29 21.24 39.16
N VAL A 826 -16.81 20.04 39.46
CA VAL A 826 -16.76 18.92 38.51
C VAL A 826 -17.79 17.87 38.92
N LEU A 827 -18.80 17.71 38.07
CA LEU A 827 -19.83 16.70 38.20
C LEU A 827 -19.51 15.53 37.27
N TRP A 828 -19.03 14.44 37.87
CA TRP A 828 -18.64 13.23 37.16
C TRP A 828 -19.84 12.29 37.04
N VAL A 829 -20.33 12.14 35.81
CA VAL A 829 -21.45 11.29 35.45
C VAL A 829 -20.95 9.89 35.09
N THR A 830 -21.26 8.93 35.95
CA THR A 830 -21.04 7.50 35.70
C THR A 830 -22.38 6.82 35.33
N SER A 831 -22.36 5.51 35.10
CA SER A 831 -23.55 4.75 34.73
C SER A 831 -23.75 3.58 35.69
N PRO A 832 -24.98 3.31 36.15
CA PRO A 832 -25.25 2.14 37.00
C PRO A 832 -25.07 0.81 36.25
N ASN A 833 -25.01 0.85 34.91
CA ASN A 833 -24.89 -0.33 34.04
C ASN A 833 -23.45 -0.58 33.56
N LEU A 834 -22.46 0.19 34.04
CA LEU A 834 -21.05 0.02 33.70
C LEU A 834 -20.26 -0.38 34.95
N PRO A 835 -19.20 -1.21 34.82
CA PRO A 835 -18.45 -1.66 35.98
C PRO A 835 -17.62 -0.52 36.61
N ASP A 836 -17.58 -0.51 37.93
CA ASP A 836 -16.71 0.35 38.73
C ASP A 836 -15.23 -0.06 38.58
N LEU A 837 -14.32 0.88 38.73
CA LEU A 837 -12.86 0.70 38.73
C LEU A 837 -12.28 1.24 40.04
N PRO A 838 -12.55 0.59 41.20
CA PRO A 838 -12.29 1.16 42.52
C PRO A 838 -10.82 1.56 42.77
N THR A 839 -9.86 0.91 42.13
CA THR A 839 -8.44 1.32 42.18
C THR A 839 -8.22 2.73 41.64
N MET A 840 -8.84 3.06 40.51
CA MET A 840 -8.64 4.33 39.80
C MET A 840 -9.67 5.38 40.24
N ASP A 841 -10.94 4.98 40.35
CA ASP A 841 -12.05 5.90 40.66
C ASP A 841 -11.89 6.60 42.00
N ARG A 842 -11.24 5.95 42.98
CA ARG A 842 -10.97 6.54 44.30
C ARG A 842 -9.96 7.68 44.22
N ASP A 843 -8.86 7.53 43.49
CA ASP A 843 -7.92 8.65 43.36
C ASP A 843 -8.45 9.74 42.40
N PHE A 844 -9.02 9.36 41.25
CA PHE A 844 -9.54 10.33 40.28
C PHE A 844 -10.86 10.99 40.69
N GLY A 845 -11.55 10.46 41.71
CA GLY A 845 -12.71 11.09 42.34
C GLY A 845 -12.36 12.26 43.26
N ARG A 846 -11.08 12.47 43.59
CA ARG A 846 -10.65 13.59 44.45
C ARG A 846 -11.00 14.93 43.80
N GLY A 847 -11.73 15.76 44.54
CA GLY A 847 -12.24 17.06 44.13
C GLY A 847 -13.56 17.04 43.38
N LYS A 848 -14.09 15.87 43.04
CA LYS A 848 -15.29 15.74 42.20
C LYS A 848 -16.50 15.32 43.01
N ARG A 849 -17.67 15.60 42.46
CA ARG A 849 -18.95 15.03 42.89
C ARG A 849 -19.40 14.01 41.86
N THR A 850 -19.92 12.88 42.31
CA THR A 850 -20.23 11.74 41.43
C THR A 850 -21.73 11.45 41.41
N ILE A 851 -22.30 11.39 40.20
CA ILE A 851 -23.70 11.04 39.97
C ILE A 851 -23.79 9.87 38.99
N GLN A 852 -24.89 9.13 39.03
CA GLN A 852 -25.16 8.04 38.09
C GLN A 852 -26.37 8.38 37.21
N LEU A 853 -26.21 8.18 35.90
CA LEU A 853 -27.27 8.32 34.90
C LEU A 853 -27.22 7.14 33.92
N ASP A 854 -28.37 6.52 33.68
CA ASP A 854 -28.58 5.55 32.61
C ASP A 854 -29.11 6.25 31.36
N LEU A 855 -28.19 6.62 30.48
CA LEU A 855 -28.52 7.29 29.22
C LEU A 855 -29.30 6.42 28.24
N THR A 856 -29.63 5.17 28.56
CA THR A 856 -30.61 4.38 27.78
C THR A 856 -32.06 4.73 28.11
N THR A 857 -32.31 5.47 29.19
CA THR A 857 -33.63 5.93 29.59
C THR A 857 -33.85 7.40 29.22
N GLU A 858 -35.06 7.75 28.81
CA GLU A 858 -35.41 9.15 28.48
C GLU A 858 -35.34 10.06 29.72
N ALA A 859 -35.68 9.54 30.90
CA ALA A 859 -35.66 10.30 32.16
C ALA A 859 -34.24 10.77 32.52
N ASP A 860 -33.25 9.88 32.48
CA ASP A 860 -31.86 10.27 32.78
C ASP A 860 -31.20 11.05 31.64
N GLN A 861 -31.66 10.90 30.38
CA GLN A 861 -31.27 11.81 29.31
C GLN A 861 -31.78 13.23 29.56
N ALA A 862 -33.04 13.38 29.95
CA ALA A 862 -33.62 14.68 30.29
C ALA A 862 -32.90 15.32 31.49
N GLU A 863 -32.47 14.51 32.45
CA GLU A 863 -31.69 14.98 33.60
C GLU A 863 -30.26 15.41 33.22
N LEU A 864 -29.60 14.66 32.33
CA LEU A 864 -28.31 15.10 31.75
C LEU A 864 -28.47 16.44 31.01
N ASP A 865 -29.53 16.56 30.21
CA ASP A 865 -29.86 17.78 29.48
C ASP A 865 -30.11 18.97 30.41
N ARG A 866 -30.78 18.75 31.54
CA ARG A 866 -31.00 19.76 32.58
C ARG A 866 -29.68 20.23 33.18
N LEU A 867 -28.77 19.32 33.49
CA LEU A 867 -27.44 19.66 34.02
C LEU A 867 -26.58 20.40 32.99
N LEU A 868 -26.68 20.01 31.72
CA LEU A 868 -25.98 20.64 30.59
C LEU A 868 -26.36 22.11 30.40
N VAL A 869 -27.56 22.55 30.80
CA VAL A 869 -28.00 23.95 30.69
C VAL A 869 -26.99 24.90 31.32
N ASP A 870 -26.44 24.53 32.49
CA ASP A 870 -25.54 25.35 33.29
C ASP A 870 -24.05 24.92 33.21
N ALA A 871 -23.73 23.90 32.41
CA ALA A 871 -22.37 23.40 32.26
C ALA A 871 -21.53 24.31 31.35
N HIS A 872 -20.31 24.68 31.75
CA HIS A 872 -19.39 25.46 30.91
C HIS A 872 -18.51 24.56 30.04
N VAL A 873 -18.20 23.38 30.55
CA VAL A 873 -17.37 22.38 29.89
C VAL A 873 -18.14 21.06 29.86
N PHE A 874 -18.21 20.45 28.69
CA PHE A 874 -18.62 19.07 28.52
C PHE A 874 -17.39 18.26 28.12
N THR A 875 -16.95 17.34 28.98
CA THR A 875 -15.74 16.54 28.75
C THR A 875 -16.06 15.07 28.67
N GLN A 876 -15.44 14.36 27.74
CA GLN A 876 -15.66 12.93 27.54
C GLN A 876 -14.44 12.13 27.10
N GLY A 877 -14.42 10.86 27.50
CA GLY A 877 -13.35 9.89 27.18
C GLY A 877 -13.87 8.59 26.57
N PHE A 878 -15.05 8.61 25.95
CA PHE A 878 -15.59 7.46 25.24
C PHE A 878 -15.03 7.41 23.82
N ARG A 879 -15.17 6.25 23.16
CA ARG A 879 -14.79 6.12 21.74
C ARG A 879 -15.45 7.23 20.91
N PRO A 880 -14.75 7.83 19.94
CA PRO A 880 -15.33 8.82 19.05
C PRO A 880 -16.65 8.33 18.43
N GLY A 881 -17.64 9.22 18.38
CA GLY A 881 -19.01 8.92 17.93
C GLY A 881 -19.96 8.35 19.00
N GLY A 882 -19.45 7.83 20.13
CA GLY A 882 -20.28 7.15 21.15
C GLY A 882 -21.39 8.02 21.75
N LEU A 883 -21.04 9.21 22.24
CA LEU A 883 -22.02 10.17 22.78
C LEU A 883 -22.67 11.02 21.68
N ALA A 884 -22.00 11.20 20.54
CA ALA A 884 -22.55 11.91 19.39
C ALA A 884 -23.81 11.22 18.84
N GLN A 885 -23.84 9.89 18.81
CA GLN A 885 -25.02 9.10 18.44
C GLN A 885 -26.22 9.30 19.38
N ARG A 886 -25.99 9.87 20.58
CA ARG A 886 -27.01 10.19 21.57
C ARG A 886 -27.37 11.69 21.59
N GLY A 887 -26.93 12.47 20.60
CA GLY A 887 -27.21 13.90 20.48
C GLY A 887 -26.17 14.84 21.09
N TYR A 888 -25.11 14.31 21.73
CA TYR A 888 -24.11 15.11 22.44
C TYR A 888 -22.82 15.30 21.62
N SER A 889 -22.94 15.56 20.31
CA SER A 889 -21.79 15.89 19.48
C SER A 889 -21.29 17.32 19.75
N PRO A 890 -19.99 17.62 19.58
CA PRO A 890 -19.48 18.98 19.75
C PRO A 890 -20.26 20.02 18.93
N ALA A 891 -20.59 19.71 17.67
CA ALA A 891 -21.38 20.58 16.82
C ALA A 891 -22.79 20.83 17.37
N ALA A 892 -23.49 19.77 17.81
CA ALA A 892 -24.83 19.89 18.39
C ALA A 892 -24.84 20.70 19.69
N LEU A 893 -23.85 20.47 20.57
CA LEU A 893 -23.71 21.21 21.82
C LEU A 893 -23.36 22.68 21.57
N ALA A 894 -22.43 22.97 20.64
CA ALA A 894 -22.07 24.33 20.27
C ALA A 894 -23.26 25.11 19.69
N GLN A 895 -24.06 24.47 18.83
CA GLN A 895 -25.29 25.07 18.29
C GLN A 895 -26.31 25.33 19.40
N ARG A 896 -26.55 24.35 20.29
CA ARG A 896 -27.51 24.46 21.40
C ARG A 896 -27.16 25.58 22.38
N PHE A 897 -25.87 25.80 22.63
CA PHE A 897 -25.39 26.74 23.64
C PHE A 897 -24.64 27.96 23.05
N GLN A 898 -24.89 28.30 21.80
CA GLN A 898 -24.21 29.39 21.09
C GLN A 898 -24.31 30.74 21.82
N ASN A 899 -25.43 31.02 22.50
CA ASN A 899 -25.67 32.29 23.21
C ASN A 899 -24.88 32.44 24.53
N ARG A 900 -24.22 31.39 25.02
CA ARG A 900 -23.42 31.41 26.25
C ARG A 900 -22.03 30.80 26.10
N ASN A 901 -21.77 30.22 24.93
CA ASN A 901 -20.65 29.35 24.62
C ASN A 901 -20.60 28.05 25.44
N ILE A 902 -19.95 27.03 24.87
CA ILE A 902 -19.58 25.79 25.57
C ILE A 902 -18.21 25.31 25.09
N ILE A 903 -17.46 24.65 25.99
CA ILE A 903 -16.23 23.95 25.66
C ILE A 903 -16.52 22.45 25.59
N CYS A 904 -16.27 21.83 24.44
CA CYS A 904 -16.41 20.39 24.25
C CYS A 904 -15.02 19.74 24.22
N ALA A 905 -14.67 19.00 25.25
CA ALA A 905 -13.35 18.39 25.41
C ALA A 905 -13.41 16.87 25.21
N ASN A 906 -12.55 16.34 24.34
CA ASN A 906 -12.50 14.91 24.02
C ASN A 906 -11.09 14.37 24.23
N VAL A 907 -11.01 13.16 24.77
CA VAL A 907 -9.80 12.34 24.73
C VAL A 907 -10.06 11.02 24.02
N SER A 908 -9.11 10.60 23.19
CA SER A 908 -9.18 9.34 22.44
C SER A 908 -7.80 8.66 22.36
N ALA A 909 -7.75 7.40 21.95
CA ALA A 909 -6.48 6.70 21.80
C ALA A 909 -5.68 7.21 20.59
N TYR A 910 -6.34 7.31 19.42
CA TYR A 910 -5.66 7.51 18.13
C TYR A 910 -5.91 8.87 17.49
N GLY A 911 -6.70 9.75 18.11
CA GLY A 911 -7.01 11.08 17.59
C GLY A 911 -8.27 11.12 16.72
N PRO A 912 -8.74 12.32 16.36
CA PRO A 912 -9.98 12.51 15.61
C PRO A 912 -9.85 12.20 14.11
N GLU A 913 -8.64 11.98 13.61
CA GLU A 913 -8.33 11.78 12.19
C GLU A 913 -7.64 10.43 11.93
N GLY A 914 -7.69 9.98 10.66
CA GLY A 914 -7.08 8.74 10.21
C GLY A 914 -7.99 7.50 10.33
N PRO A 915 -7.57 6.36 9.74
CA PRO A 915 -8.38 5.14 9.68
C PRO A 915 -8.69 4.51 11.04
N TRP A 916 -7.98 4.87 12.10
CA TRP A 916 -8.16 4.35 13.46
C TRP A 916 -8.91 5.33 14.37
N ALA A 917 -9.41 6.46 13.86
CA ALA A 917 -10.10 7.48 14.65
C ALA A 917 -11.28 6.91 15.47
N ASN A 918 -11.98 5.90 14.94
CA ASN A 918 -13.12 5.27 15.62
C ASN A 918 -12.75 4.01 16.44
N ARG A 919 -11.47 3.63 16.52
CA ARG A 919 -11.01 2.44 17.24
C ARG A 919 -10.91 2.71 18.74
N ARG A 920 -11.07 1.65 19.53
CA ARG A 920 -10.83 1.67 20.98
C ARG A 920 -9.34 1.50 21.24
N GLY A 921 -8.83 2.09 22.30
CA GLY A 921 -7.44 1.93 22.72
C GLY A 921 -7.22 2.37 24.15
N PHE A 922 -6.07 1.99 24.69
CA PHE A 922 -5.58 2.30 26.02
C PHE A 922 -4.12 2.70 25.89
N ASP A 923 -3.57 3.40 26.88
CA ASP A 923 -2.16 3.81 26.91
C ASP A 923 -1.21 2.66 26.55
N SER A 924 -1.29 1.53 27.27
CA SER A 924 -0.45 0.36 26.99
C SER A 924 -0.57 -0.20 25.57
N LEU A 925 -1.73 -0.08 24.93
CA LEU A 925 -1.93 -0.51 23.53
C LEU A 925 -1.34 0.47 22.55
N VAL A 926 -1.44 1.77 22.82
CA VAL A 926 -0.78 2.81 22.02
C VAL A 926 0.73 2.65 22.10
N GLN A 927 1.30 2.45 23.29
CA GLN A 927 2.73 2.19 23.44
C GLN A 927 3.19 0.94 22.65
N THR A 928 2.35 -0.09 22.57
CA THR A 928 2.65 -1.34 21.87
C THR A 928 2.60 -1.16 20.35
N CYS A 929 1.54 -0.54 19.82
CA CYS A 929 1.41 -0.39 18.37
C CYS A 929 2.31 0.71 17.80
N SER A 930 2.81 1.63 18.63
CA SER A 930 3.51 2.82 18.16
C SER A 930 5.04 2.74 18.11
N GLY A 931 5.65 1.60 18.40
CA GLY A 931 7.11 1.52 18.50
C GLY A 931 7.71 1.77 19.88
N MET A 932 6.98 2.40 20.80
CA MET A 932 7.54 2.82 22.10
C MET A 932 8.07 1.64 22.91
N ASN A 933 7.31 0.55 23.01
CA ASN A 933 7.73 -0.58 23.84
C ASN A 933 8.94 -1.33 23.25
N VAL A 934 9.09 -1.36 21.93
CA VAL A 934 10.27 -1.93 21.27
C VAL A 934 11.48 -1.05 21.58
N SER A 935 11.38 0.27 21.37
CA SER A 935 12.47 1.22 21.65
C SER A 935 12.91 1.19 23.12
N GLU A 936 11.96 1.15 24.06
CA GLU A 936 12.28 1.07 25.50
C GLU A 936 13.05 -0.22 25.84
N ALA A 937 12.70 -1.34 25.19
CA ALA A 937 13.37 -2.62 25.40
C ALA A 937 14.79 -2.64 24.81
N GLU A 938 14.97 -2.04 23.63
CA GLU A 938 16.28 -1.88 22.99
C GLU A 938 17.23 -1.07 23.87
N HIS A 939 16.77 0.06 24.44
CA HIS A 939 17.57 0.89 25.33
C HIS A 939 17.89 0.18 26.65
N PHE A 940 16.96 -0.61 27.19
CA PHE A 940 17.23 -1.41 28.38
C PHE A 940 18.27 -2.51 28.12
N GLY A 941 18.32 -3.04 26.88
CA GLY A 941 19.41 -3.92 26.43
C GLY A 941 19.43 -5.31 27.07
N ALA A 942 18.27 -5.84 27.47
CA ALA A 942 18.14 -7.18 28.07
C ALA A 942 17.56 -8.25 27.12
N GLY A 943 17.44 -7.94 25.82
CA GLY A 943 16.88 -8.86 24.82
C GLY A 943 15.36 -9.09 24.94
N GLU A 944 14.66 -8.20 25.63
CA GLU A 944 13.19 -8.21 25.72
C GLU A 944 12.57 -7.78 24.38
N ALA A 945 11.44 -8.36 23.99
CA ALA A 945 10.73 -7.93 22.78
C ALA A 945 10.03 -6.56 22.95
N ALA A 946 9.58 -6.27 24.18
CA ALA A 946 8.82 -5.06 24.49
C ALA A 946 8.92 -4.74 25.98
N ARG A 947 9.13 -3.47 26.32
CA ARG A 947 9.18 -2.95 27.69
C ARG A 947 8.20 -1.79 27.88
N PRO A 948 7.25 -1.88 28.83
CA PRO A 948 6.36 -0.76 29.15
C PRO A 948 7.08 0.35 29.89
N THR A 949 6.61 1.60 29.75
CA THR A 949 7.04 2.71 30.60
C THR A 949 6.64 2.47 32.07
N PRO A 950 7.30 3.10 33.06
CA PRO A 950 7.06 2.87 34.49
C PRO A 950 5.66 3.28 34.99
N CYS A 951 4.91 4.04 34.18
CA CYS A 951 3.53 4.46 34.44
C CYS A 951 2.73 4.52 33.13
N GLN A 952 1.41 4.76 33.21
CA GLN A 952 0.60 5.12 32.03
C GLN A 952 0.86 6.59 31.65
N ALA A 953 2.08 6.86 31.16
CA ALA A 953 2.56 8.21 30.93
C ALA A 953 1.75 8.99 29.89
N LEU A 954 1.18 8.30 28.89
CA LEU A 954 0.37 8.91 27.85
C LEU A 954 -1.01 9.31 28.39
N ASP A 955 -1.62 8.46 29.23
CA ASP A 955 -2.88 8.78 29.90
C ASP A 955 -2.70 9.95 30.87
N HIS A 956 -1.66 9.92 31.70
CA HIS A 956 -1.41 11.00 32.67
C HIS A 956 -1.13 12.34 31.99
N ALA A 957 -0.18 12.39 31.06
CA ALA A 957 0.08 13.60 30.30
C ALA A 957 -1.14 14.04 29.48
N GLY A 958 -1.88 13.09 28.90
CA GLY A 958 -3.12 13.35 28.17
C GLY A 958 -4.19 14.04 29.03
N GLY A 959 -4.34 13.64 30.30
CA GLY A 959 -5.26 14.29 31.22
C GLY A 959 -4.88 15.72 31.58
N TYR A 960 -3.60 15.97 31.88
CA TYR A 960 -3.11 17.32 32.14
C TYR A 960 -3.19 18.21 30.89
N PHE A 961 -2.87 17.68 29.72
CA PHE A 961 -3.02 18.38 28.45
C PHE A 961 -4.49 18.67 28.10
N LEU A 962 -5.42 17.78 28.43
CA LEU A 962 -6.84 18.04 28.26
C LEU A 962 -7.31 19.17 29.19
N ALA A 963 -6.85 19.19 30.45
CA ALA A 963 -7.14 20.28 31.39
C ALA A 963 -6.56 21.61 30.88
N ALA A 964 -5.29 21.61 30.43
CA ALA A 964 -4.65 22.77 29.81
C ALA A 964 -5.42 23.23 28.56
N GLY A 965 -5.85 22.33 27.69
CA GLY A 965 -6.66 22.67 26.51
C GLY A 965 -8.00 23.30 26.87
N ILE A 966 -8.68 22.79 27.90
CA ILE A 966 -9.92 23.39 28.44
C ILE A 966 -9.65 24.81 28.97
N GLN A 967 -8.58 25.00 29.72
CA GLN A 967 -8.21 26.30 30.28
C GLN A 967 -7.79 27.30 29.17
N ALA A 968 -7.08 26.84 28.14
CA ALA A 968 -6.73 27.63 26.99
C ALA A 968 -7.98 28.03 26.18
N ALA A 969 -8.92 27.10 25.97
CA ALA A 969 -10.21 27.38 25.36
C ALA A 969 -11.03 28.39 26.18
N LEU A 970 -11.02 28.28 27.52
CA LEU A 970 -11.66 29.24 28.42
C LEU A 970 -11.03 30.64 28.32
N TYR A 971 -9.70 30.72 28.22
CA TYR A 971 -9.00 31.98 27.95
C TYR A 971 -9.41 32.57 26.59
N LYS A 972 -9.54 31.74 25.55
CA LYS A 972 -10.02 32.16 24.22
C LYS A 972 -11.48 32.60 24.25
N GLN A 973 -12.36 31.95 25.01
CA GLN A 973 -13.74 32.42 25.24
C GLN A 973 -13.74 33.81 25.88
N ALA A 974 -12.88 34.02 26.88
CA ALA A 974 -12.80 35.29 27.57
C ALA A 974 -12.27 36.45 26.72
N THR A 975 -11.46 36.16 25.70
CA THR A 975 -10.77 37.18 24.89
C THR A 975 -11.31 37.32 23.46
N VAL A 976 -11.91 36.26 22.92
CA VAL A 976 -12.36 36.15 21.51
C VAL A 976 -13.80 35.62 21.40
N GLY A 977 -14.34 35.01 22.45
CA GLY A 977 -15.69 34.42 22.46
C GLY A 977 -15.83 33.10 21.70
N GLY A 978 -17.07 32.63 21.57
CA GLY A 978 -17.43 31.43 20.81
C GLY A 978 -17.34 30.10 21.57
N SER A 979 -17.92 29.05 21.00
CA SER A 979 -17.78 27.67 21.51
C SER A 979 -16.52 27.02 20.94
N TRP A 980 -15.88 26.16 21.72
CA TRP A 980 -14.58 25.58 21.38
C TRP A 980 -14.58 24.07 21.56
N GLN A 981 -13.87 23.38 20.68
CA GLN A 981 -13.53 21.97 20.81
C GLN A 981 -12.07 21.82 21.20
N VAL A 982 -11.83 20.93 22.16
CA VAL A 982 -10.49 20.51 22.61
C VAL A 982 -10.35 19.03 22.34
N ASP A 983 -9.36 18.63 21.55
CA ASP A 983 -9.06 17.22 21.32
C ASP A 983 -7.63 16.88 21.77
N VAL A 984 -7.50 15.84 22.58
CA VAL A 984 -6.22 15.23 22.97
C VAL A 984 -6.25 13.77 22.57
N SER A 985 -5.12 13.23 22.13
CA SER A 985 -4.99 11.80 21.86
C SER A 985 -3.75 11.19 22.47
N LEU A 986 -3.87 9.95 22.96
CA LEU A 986 -2.74 9.22 23.53
C LEU A 986 -1.62 9.02 22.49
N ALA A 987 -1.97 8.79 21.23
CA ALA A 987 -1.01 8.73 20.13
C ALA A 987 -0.33 10.08 19.86
N GLY A 988 -1.03 11.21 20.00
CA GLY A 988 -0.43 12.54 19.90
C GLY A 988 0.53 12.83 21.06
N VAL A 989 0.14 12.44 22.28
CA VAL A 989 1.02 12.51 23.46
C VAL A 989 2.25 11.61 23.29
N MET A 990 2.09 10.43 22.70
CA MET A 990 3.19 9.54 22.36
C MET A 990 4.16 10.18 21.37
N LYS A 991 3.67 10.79 20.29
CA LYS A 991 4.52 11.52 19.34
C LYS A 991 5.27 12.66 20.01
N TYR A 992 4.59 13.41 20.87
CA TYR A 992 5.22 14.47 21.64
C TYR A 992 6.32 13.91 22.57
N LEU A 993 6.06 12.84 23.32
CA LEU A 993 7.07 12.21 24.19
C LEU A 993 8.26 11.67 23.39
N ARG A 994 8.01 11.00 22.27
CA ARG A 994 9.07 10.53 21.35
C ARG A 994 9.93 11.69 20.86
N SER A 995 9.31 12.83 20.52
CA SER A 995 10.02 14.01 20.04
C SER A 995 10.99 14.61 21.05
N LEU A 996 10.76 14.40 22.36
CA LEU A 996 11.67 14.85 23.42
C LEU A 996 12.98 14.05 23.48
N GLY A 997 13.13 13.03 22.64
CA GLY A 997 14.26 12.11 22.65
C GLY A 997 14.22 11.12 23.81
N GLN A 998 15.21 10.23 23.82
CA GLN A 998 15.43 9.24 24.87
C GLN A 998 16.83 9.45 25.46
N PHE A 999 17.05 8.95 26.67
CA PHE A 999 18.37 8.89 27.29
C PHE A 999 19.22 7.80 26.63
N ASP A 1000 20.52 8.05 26.46
CA ASP A 1000 21.41 7.13 25.77
C ASP A 1000 21.55 5.79 26.51
N GLY A 1001 21.34 4.69 25.78
CA GLY A 1001 21.47 3.33 26.30
C GLY A 1001 20.66 3.12 27.59
N ARG A 1002 21.33 2.61 28.62
CA ARG A 1002 20.68 2.26 29.90
C ARG A 1002 20.60 3.40 30.92
N SER A 1003 21.14 4.58 30.61
CA SER A 1003 21.28 5.68 31.56
C SER A 1003 19.94 6.15 32.13
N GLY A 1004 18.87 6.13 31.32
CA GLY A 1004 17.51 6.50 31.76
C GLY A 1004 16.90 5.58 32.84
N PHE A 1005 17.47 4.40 33.05
CA PHE A 1005 17.01 3.44 34.05
C PHE A 1005 17.79 3.52 35.38
N GLU A 1006 18.80 4.40 35.48
CA GLU A 1006 19.66 4.57 36.67
C GLU A 1006 18.99 5.42 37.76
N THR A 1007 17.75 5.08 38.11
CA THR A 1007 16.99 5.72 39.18
C THR A 1007 16.02 4.73 39.83
N ALA A 1008 15.60 5.01 41.06
CA ALA A 1008 14.64 4.19 41.77
C ALA A 1008 13.21 4.48 41.27
N ASP A 1009 12.35 3.46 41.28
CA ASP A 1009 10.92 3.63 41.05
C ASP A 1009 10.16 3.80 42.38
N TYR A 1010 8.97 4.40 42.32
CA TYR A 1010 8.04 4.53 43.45
C TYR A 1010 6.95 3.46 43.34
N GLN A 1011 7.03 2.39 44.14
CA GLN A 1011 6.12 1.24 44.06
C GLN A 1011 4.98 1.33 45.07
N CYS A 1012 5.21 1.99 46.20
CA CYS A 1012 4.23 2.14 47.26
C CYS A 1012 4.31 3.53 47.91
N THR A 1013 3.30 3.88 48.71
CA THR A 1013 3.25 5.15 49.45
C THR A 1013 4.43 5.37 50.39
N ASN A 1014 5.08 4.32 50.90
CA ASN A 1014 6.26 4.45 51.76
C ASN A 1014 7.51 4.96 51.01
N ASP A 1015 7.55 4.78 49.68
CA ASP A 1015 8.63 5.30 48.84
C ASP A 1015 8.46 6.81 48.59
N VAL A 1016 7.27 7.36 48.83
CA VAL A 1016 6.93 8.75 48.57
C VAL A 1016 7.38 9.63 49.75
N PRO A 1017 8.16 10.70 49.50
CA PRO A 1017 8.52 11.64 50.55
C PRO A 1017 7.29 12.22 51.26
N PRO A 1018 7.24 12.24 52.62
CA PRO A 1018 6.04 12.64 53.37
C PRO A 1018 5.49 14.03 53.03
N GLN A 1019 6.36 14.96 52.63
CA GLN A 1019 5.98 16.31 52.19
C GLN A 1019 5.22 16.35 50.86
N PHE A 1020 5.11 15.23 50.14
CA PHE A 1020 4.32 15.08 48.91
C PHE A 1020 3.02 14.31 49.15
N LEU A 1021 2.78 13.85 50.39
CA LEU A 1021 1.55 13.16 50.76
C LEU A 1021 0.63 14.09 51.54
N GLU A 1022 -0.67 13.84 51.48
CA GLU A 1022 -1.67 14.42 52.37
C GLU A 1022 -2.58 13.32 52.92
N THR A 1023 -3.12 13.55 54.13
CA THR A 1023 -4.10 12.67 54.75
C THR A 1023 -5.43 13.40 54.86
N ARG A 1024 -6.50 12.79 54.33
CA ARG A 1024 -7.85 13.39 54.29
C ARG A 1024 -8.88 12.31 54.63
N GLU A 1025 -9.94 12.70 55.33
CA GLU A 1025 -11.08 11.82 55.56
C GLU A 1025 -11.91 11.67 54.27
N THR A 1026 -12.34 10.44 53.99
CA THR A 1026 -13.19 10.08 52.86
C THR A 1026 -14.37 9.24 53.33
N ALA A 1027 -15.40 9.03 52.49
CA ALA A 1027 -16.49 8.12 52.87
C ALA A 1027 -16.07 6.64 52.91
N PHE A 1028 -14.82 6.34 52.56
CA PHE A 1028 -14.24 5.01 52.67
C PHE A 1028 -13.18 4.90 53.79
N GLY A 1029 -13.04 5.93 54.64
CA GLY A 1029 -12.03 6.00 55.71
C GLY A 1029 -10.89 7.00 55.40
N PRO A 1030 -9.87 7.06 56.27
CA PRO A 1030 -8.73 7.96 56.09
C PRO A 1030 -7.92 7.56 54.87
N MET A 1031 -7.71 8.50 53.94
CA MET A 1031 -6.93 8.30 52.73
C MET A 1031 -5.60 9.06 52.83
N VAL A 1032 -4.48 8.37 52.62
CA VAL A 1032 -3.16 8.98 52.44
C VAL A 1032 -2.83 8.93 50.96
N ALA A 1033 -2.64 10.09 50.32
CA ALA A 1033 -2.44 10.15 48.87
C ALA A 1033 -1.48 11.27 48.47
N VAL A 1034 -0.92 11.17 47.26
CA VAL A 1034 -0.08 12.22 46.68
C VAL A 1034 -0.87 13.52 46.56
N ARG A 1035 -0.35 14.62 47.12
CA ARG A 1035 -0.95 15.96 46.99
C ARG A 1035 -0.68 16.52 45.59
N HIS A 1036 -1.38 17.58 45.19
CA HIS A 1036 -1.11 18.18 43.89
C HIS A 1036 0.28 18.82 43.84
N SER A 1037 1.03 18.62 42.74
CA SER A 1037 2.43 19.03 42.67
C SER A 1037 2.67 20.50 42.36
N ALA A 1038 1.68 21.22 41.83
CA ALA A 1038 1.79 22.65 41.59
C ALA A 1038 1.42 23.50 42.82
N ALA A 1039 2.21 24.53 43.07
CA ALA A 1039 1.89 25.63 43.98
C ALA A 1039 1.71 26.94 43.20
N ILE A 1040 0.77 27.78 43.63
CA ILE A 1040 0.49 29.10 43.03
C ILE A 1040 0.57 30.16 44.13
N ASP A 1041 1.43 31.15 43.96
CA ASP A 1041 1.68 32.18 44.97
C ASP A 1041 0.39 32.94 45.34
N GLY A 1042 0.01 32.88 46.61
CA GLY A 1042 -1.16 33.61 47.14
C GLY A 1042 -2.53 33.08 46.70
N VAL A 1043 -2.60 31.91 46.04
CA VAL A 1043 -3.85 31.28 45.62
C VAL A 1043 -3.92 29.84 46.11
N ALA A 1044 -5.05 29.43 46.69
CA ALA A 1044 -5.21 28.08 47.22
C ALA A 1044 -5.25 27.03 46.10
N VAL A 1045 -4.56 25.90 46.31
CA VAL A 1045 -4.52 24.74 45.42
C VAL A 1045 -4.77 23.48 46.22
N GLY A 1046 -5.55 22.55 45.67
CA GLY A 1046 -5.95 21.29 46.32
C GLY A 1046 -7.44 21.01 46.18
N TRP A 1047 -7.88 19.83 46.62
CA TRP A 1047 -9.25 19.35 46.39
C TRP A 1047 -10.20 19.65 47.55
N ASP A 1048 -11.36 20.22 47.25
CA ASP A 1048 -12.37 20.58 48.27
C ASP A 1048 -13.25 19.37 48.68
N PHE A 1049 -13.56 18.50 47.73
CA PHE A 1049 -14.36 17.30 47.93
C PHE A 1049 -13.50 16.06 47.94
N MET A 1050 -13.81 15.11 48.82
CA MET A 1050 -13.11 13.83 48.89
C MET A 1050 -13.99 12.68 48.39
N PRO A 1051 -13.38 11.62 47.83
CA PRO A 1051 -14.09 10.51 47.20
C PRO A 1051 -15.17 9.90 48.09
N LYS A 1052 -16.28 9.54 47.45
CA LYS A 1052 -17.40 8.80 48.02
C LYS A 1052 -17.80 7.65 47.11
N PRO A 1053 -18.64 6.70 47.54
CA PRO A 1053 -19.27 5.74 46.63
C PRO A 1053 -19.88 6.43 45.41
N LEU A 1054 -19.66 5.87 44.22
CA LEU A 1054 -20.13 6.46 42.96
C LEU A 1054 -21.66 6.65 43.01
N GLY A 1055 -22.12 7.82 42.59
CA GLY A 1055 -23.55 8.13 42.53
C GLY A 1055 -24.16 8.64 43.84
N SER A 1056 -23.36 8.85 44.88
CA SER A 1056 -23.84 9.30 46.20
C SER A 1056 -24.08 10.81 46.33
N ASP A 1057 -23.65 11.62 45.37
CA ASP A 1057 -23.86 13.07 45.40
C ASP A 1057 -25.17 13.48 44.71
N GLU A 1058 -25.67 14.66 45.04
CA GLU A 1058 -26.88 15.20 44.44
C GLU A 1058 -26.66 15.65 42.99
N LYS A 1059 -27.67 15.44 42.14
CA LYS A 1059 -27.68 15.85 40.73
C LYS A 1059 -27.89 17.37 40.59
N MET A 1060 -27.01 18.20 41.12
CA MET A 1060 -27.10 19.67 41.01
C MET A 1060 -25.75 20.37 41.07
N TRP A 1061 -25.65 21.60 40.58
CA TRP A 1061 -24.44 22.44 40.71
C TRP A 1061 -24.33 23.08 42.10
N ILE A 1062 -23.11 23.43 42.51
CA ILE A 1062 -22.85 24.22 43.73
C ILE A 1062 -23.15 25.71 43.48
#